data_AF-A0A956ICX3-F1
#
_entry.id   AF-A0A956ICX3-F1
#
_cell.length_a   1.000
_cell.length_b   1.000
_cell.length_c   1.000
_cell.angle_alpha   90.00
_cell.angle_beta   90.00
_cell.angle_gamma   90.00
#
_symmetry.space_group_name_H-M   'P 1'
#
loop_
_entity.id
_entity.type
_entity.pdbx_description
1 polymer ?
#
loop_
_entity_poly.entity_id
_entity_poly.type
_entity_poly.pdbx_seq_one_letter_code
_entity_poly.pdbx_strand_id
1 'polypeptide(L)'
;DESDVDCGGSCGACVVGGACVVAGDCDSGVCQENLCTPAACGDGVRNGSESDVDCGGSECGHCGVDRMCGGGIDCSTGVCTEGLCSASTCDDEVRNGDETDVDCGGRCDPCIAGEECVVAGDCRSGVCSTGLCVAAGCDDGRRNGDETDVDCGGSCGACAVERTCSVAADCLSGVCTGGACVAAACDDGVFNGAETDVDCGGGRCDACADSSACTQPADCLSHVCQGGACVTAGCGDGVRNGDETAVDCGGSCAACAAGLGCAVALDCVSGVCTGGVCRSPSCTDGVRNNGETDVDCGGRCDACTVGEMCSVAADCASAVCTAGTCVAASCTDGARNGDESGTDCGGSCPDCAAGERCDSAMDCVSGVCTSNVCRAATCSDGIRNGTETDTDCGGSCSRCAMGAGCSVATDCATGVCSANVCVAASCTDGVRNGDETATDCGGSCGPCGVGERCTVGTGCVTGVCTGGFCASPLCTDGVRNGNESDVDCGGTCDDRCASGETCGAASDCESRVCTSGTCRAPSCSDSVRNGTETDVDCGGNCADCPSGRSCSVAGDCQSGVCTGGTCRAPACNDGVANGTETDVDCGGSCSTDCDPGEACGVAGDCTSGVCTLNRCATPSCTDGVRNGTESDTDCGGSCTDCGTGRACSVAGDCASGVCTGGTCRAPTCTDAVRNGTETDVDCG
;
A
#
# COMPACT_ATOMS: atom_id res chain seq x y z
N ASP A 1 -99.82 101.60 47.65
CA ASP A 1 -98.37 101.32 47.61
C ASP A 1 -97.61 102.61 47.33
N GLU A 2 -97.90 103.66 48.11
CA GLU A 2 -97.14 104.91 48.13
C GLU A 2 -96.59 105.03 49.55
N SER A 3 -95.29 105.30 49.68
CA SER A 3 -94.59 105.38 50.96
C SER A 3 -94.61 106.78 51.59
N ASP A 4 -94.98 107.79 50.83
CA ASP A 4 -95.33 109.14 51.30
C ASP A 4 -96.47 109.74 50.44
N VAL A 5 -96.98 110.92 50.81
CA VAL A 5 -98.06 111.60 50.08
C VAL A 5 -97.58 111.98 48.67
N ASP A 6 -98.13 111.31 47.67
CA ASP A 6 -97.84 111.48 46.23
C ASP A 6 -96.44 111.05 45.77
N CYS A 7 -95.67 110.28 46.57
CA CYS A 7 -94.41 109.66 46.13
C CYS A 7 -94.14 108.29 46.78
N GLY A 8 -93.30 107.48 46.12
CA GLY A 8 -92.91 106.16 46.59
C GLY A 8 -93.75 104.99 46.04
N GLY A 9 -93.15 103.80 46.04
CA GLY A 9 -93.68 102.59 45.41
C GLY A 9 -93.93 102.75 43.90
N SER A 10 -95.19 102.71 43.46
CA SER A 10 -95.54 102.86 42.04
C SER A 10 -95.58 104.31 41.53
N CYS A 11 -95.49 105.29 42.43
CA CYS A 11 -95.31 106.71 42.08
C CYS A 11 -93.83 107.07 41.98
N GLY A 12 -93.52 108.25 41.41
CA GLY A 12 -92.15 108.74 41.31
C GLY A 12 -91.45 108.78 42.66
N ALA A 13 -90.12 108.66 42.66
CA ALA A 13 -89.35 108.56 43.89
C ALA A 13 -89.38 109.89 44.69
N CYS A 14 -89.34 109.76 46.01
CA CYS A 14 -89.38 110.86 46.96
C CYS A 14 -88.02 111.57 47.02
N VAL A 15 -88.05 112.89 47.00
CA VAL A 15 -86.84 113.71 47.20
C VAL A 15 -86.30 113.55 48.63
N VAL A 16 -85.02 113.91 48.82
CA VAL A 16 -84.36 113.88 50.12
C VAL A 16 -85.21 114.60 51.19
N GLY A 17 -85.52 113.89 52.27
CA GLY A 17 -86.38 114.30 53.38
C GLY A 17 -87.81 113.73 53.35
N GLY A 18 -88.24 113.07 52.26
CA GLY A 18 -89.51 112.35 52.18
C GLY A 18 -89.48 110.98 52.86
N ALA A 19 -90.65 110.43 53.21
CA ALA A 19 -90.77 109.12 53.83
C ALA A 19 -90.56 107.99 52.80
N CYS A 20 -89.91 106.92 53.24
CA CYS A 20 -89.60 105.77 52.38
C CYS A 20 -89.71 104.46 53.16
N VAL A 21 -89.99 103.37 52.46
CA VAL A 21 -90.02 102.00 53.03
C VAL A 21 -88.90 101.15 52.46
N VAL A 22 -88.57 101.35 51.18
CA VAL A 22 -87.41 100.74 50.52
C VAL A 22 -86.58 101.81 49.84
N ALA A 23 -85.29 101.53 49.62
CA ALA A 23 -84.34 102.44 48.97
C ALA A 23 -84.84 102.99 47.62
N GLY A 24 -85.55 102.17 46.83
CA GLY A 24 -86.12 102.56 45.54
C GLY A 24 -87.26 103.59 45.63
N ASP A 25 -87.76 103.88 46.83
CA ASP A 25 -88.72 104.95 47.05
C ASP A 25 -88.06 106.34 47.05
N CYS A 26 -86.73 106.44 47.09
CA CYS A 26 -86.01 107.70 47.18
C CYS A 26 -85.26 108.04 45.89
N ASP A 27 -85.31 109.31 45.45
CA ASP A 27 -84.51 109.79 44.31
C ASP A 27 -83.00 109.64 44.58
N SER A 28 -82.60 109.73 45.86
CA SER A 28 -81.22 109.47 46.28
C SER A 28 -80.86 107.98 46.30
N GLY A 29 -81.82 107.07 46.20
CA GLY A 29 -81.63 105.64 46.35
C GLY A 29 -81.28 105.18 47.77
N VAL A 30 -81.36 106.05 48.78
CA VAL A 30 -81.03 105.73 50.17
C VAL A 30 -82.23 106.00 51.08
N CYS A 31 -82.78 104.93 51.65
CA CYS A 31 -83.83 105.00 52.66
C CYS A 31 -83.26 104.57 54.03
N GLN A 32 -82.98 105.54 54.92
CA GLN A 32 -82.52 105.28 56.28
C GLN A 32 -83.53 105.78 57.30
N GLU A 33 -83.86 104.94 58.28
CA GLU A 33 -84.85 105.23 59.32
C GLU A 33 -86.21 105.72 58.77
N ASN A 34 -86.62 105.16 57.64
CA ASN A 34 -87.83 105.52 56.87
C ASN A 34 -87.82 106.94 56.28
N LEU A 35 -86.65 107.55 56.08
CA LEU A 35 -86.51 108.83 55.41
C LEU A 35 -85.46 108.79 54.29
N CYS A 36 -85.73 109.50 53.20
CA CYS A 36 -84.78 109.65 52.10
C CYS A 36 -83.64 110.59 52.51
N THR A 37 -82.39 110.12 52.49
CA THR A 37 -81.21 110.93 52.83
C THR A 37 -80.33 111.18 51.61
N PRO A 38 -79.46 112.22 51.58
CA PRO A 38 -78.54 112.43 50.47
C PRO A 38 -77.58 111.24 50.28
N ALA A 39 -77.17 111.00 49.03
CA ALA A 39 -76.12 110.07 48.64
C ALA A 39 -74.75 110.46 49.27
N ALA A 40 -73.98 109.48 49.74
CA ALA A 40 -72.65 109.70 50.31
C ALA A 40 -71.64 108.67 49.79
N CYS A 41 -70.38 109.07 49.60
CA CYS A 41 -69.28 108.29 48.99
C CYS A 41 -68.84 107.00 49.72
N GLY A 42 -69.67 106.40 50.56
CA GLY A 42 -69.34 105.28 51.44
C GLY A 42 -70.59 104.61 52.02
N ASP A 43 -71.73 104.77 51.36
CA ASP A 43 -73.02 104.25 51.78
C ASP A 43 -73.33 102.84 51.20
N GLY A 44 -72.39 102.29 50.43
CA GLY A 44 -72.43 100.92 49.92
C GLY A 44 -73.23 100.78 48.63
N VAL A 45 -73.70 101.88 48.03
CA VAL A 45 -74.51 101.87 46.82
C VAL A 45 -73.99 102.88 45.81
N ARG A 46 -73.93 102.49 44.52
CA ARG A 46 -73.51 103.41 43.46
C ARG A 46 -74.60 104.44 43.19
N ASN A 47 -74.50 105.61 43.81
CA ASN A 47 -75.42 106.73 43.65
C ASN A 47 -74.63 108.06 43.53
N GLY A 48 -75.32 109.18 43.36
CA GLY A 48 -74.65 110.48 43.21
C GLY A 48 -73.71 110.55 41.99
N SER A 49 -72.49 111.09 42.18
CA SER A 49 -71.49 111.24 41.12
C SER A 49 -70.56 110.04 40.94
N GLU A 50 -70.81 108.93 41.63
CA GLU A 50 -69.89 107.80 41.70
C GLU A 50 -69.70 107.03 40.38
N SER A 51 -68.44 106.85 39.99
CA SER A 51 -68.05 106.05 38.83
C SER A 51 -68.05 104.54 39.14
N ASP A 52 -67.90 104.14 40.40
CA ASP A 52 -68.17 102.79 40.92
C ASP A 52 -68.66 102.88 42.37
N VAL A 53 -69.22 101.81 42.96
CA VAL A 53 -69.77 101.84 44.33
C VAL A 53 -68.78 102.47 45.31
N ASP A 54 -69.20 103.60 45.91
CA ASP A 54 -68.45 104.40 46.89
C ASP A 54 -67.14 105.04 46.38
N CYS A 55 -66.91 105.14 45.06
CA CYS A 55 -65.70 105.77 44.53
C CYS A 55 -65.85 106.38 43.12
N GLY A 56 -64.91 107.26 42.79
CA GLY A 56 -64.82 107.89 41.47
C GLY A 56 -65.84 109.02 41.25
N GLY A 57 -65.68 109.73 40.14
CA GLY A 57 -66.39 110.97 39.88
C GLY A 57 -65.72 112.17 40.56
N SER A 58 -66.41 113.32 40.54
CA SER A 58 -65.82 114.59 40.99
C SER A 58 -65.86 114.81 42.50
N GLU A 59 -66.73 114.12 43.24
CA GLU A 59 -66.93 114.35 44.68
C GLU A 59 -66.38 113.23 45.58
N CYS A 60 -66.11 112.04 45.03
CA CYS A 60 -65.62 110.88 45.79
C CYS A 60 -64.13 110.60 45.51
N GLY A 61 -63.48 109.86 46.42
CA GLY A 61 -62.07 109.47 46.26
C GLY A 61 -61.86 108.54 45.06
N HIS A 62 -60.64 108.55 44.51
CA HIS A 62 -60.30 107.74 43.34
C HIS A 62 -60.50 106.24 43.59
N CYS A 63 -61.09 105.56 42.62
CA CYS A 63 -61.29 104.13 42.59
C CYS A 63 -59.95 103.38 42.45
N GLY A 64 -59.84 102.26 43.18
CA GLY A 64 -58.72 101.33 43.05
C GLY A 64 -58.79 100.51 41.76
N VAL A 65 -57.77 99.71 41.49
CA VAL A 65 -57.72 98.85 40.30
C VAL A 65 -58.92 97.91 40.21
N ASP A 66 -59.35 97.58 38.98
CA ASP A 66 -60.53 96.79 38.59
C ASP A 66 -61.90 97.38 38.99
N ARG A 67 -61.95 98.65 39.40
CA ARG A 67 -63.19 99.39 39.65
C ARG A 67 -63.57 100.26 38.46
N MET A 68 -64.88 100.47 38.28
CA MET A 68 -65.39 101.24 37.16
C MET A 68 -64.95 102.72 37.22
N CYS A 69 -64.57 103.25 36.07
CA CYS A 69 -64.15 104.63 35.90
C CYS A 69 -64.77 105.24 34.64
N GLY A 70 -65.09 106.53 34.72
CA GLY A 70 -65.47 107.36 33.58
C GLY A 70 -64.27 108.02 32.89
N GLY A 71 -63.12 108.08 33.54
CA GLY A 71 -61.85 108.57 33.00
C GLY A 71 -60.69 108.39 33.97
N GLY A 72 -59.45 108.65 33.54
CA GLY A 72 -58.24 108.38 34.33
C GLY A 72 -58.21 109.09 35.69
N ILE A 73 -58.87 110.23 35.83
CA ILE A 73 -59.03 110.94 37.10
C ILE A 73 -59.88 110.17 38.12
N ASP A 74 -60.70 109.21 37.69
CA ASP A 74 -61.47 108.38 38.62
C ASP A 74 -60.61 107.26 39.22
N CYS A 75 -59.37 107.06 38.75
CA CYS A 75 -58.51 105.95 39.14
C CYS A 75 -57.32 106.41 39.96
N SER A 76 -57.02 105.70 41.05
CA SER A 76 -55.86 106.02 41.90
C SER A 76 -54.52 105.86 41.16
N THR A 77 -54.53 105.11 40.05
CA THR A 77 -53.39 104.90 39.14
C THR A 77 -53.30 105.94 38.02
N GLY A 78 -54.32 106.78 37.84
CA GLY A 78 -54.43 107.69 36.70
C GLY A 78 -54.84 107.03 35.37
N VAL A 79 -54.94 105.69 35.32
CA VAL A 79 -55.21 104.92 34.09
C VAL A 79 -56.61 104.31 34.15
N CYS A 80 -57.49 104.77 33.25
CA CYS A 80 -58.83 104.22 33.04
C CYS A 80 -58.90 103.61 31.64
N THR A 81 -58.88 102.27 31.56
CA THR A 81 -58.87 101.51 30.31
C THR A 81 -60.12 100.65 30.23
N GLU A 82 -60.85 100.76 29.11
CA GLU A 82 -62.15 100.09 28.89
C GLU A 82 -63.20 100.34 30.02
N GLY A 83 -63.09 101.48 30.70
CA GLY A 83 -63.99 101.87 31.78
C GLY A 83 -63.69 101.21 33.12
N LEU A 84 -62.51 100.61 33.30
CA LEU A 84 -62.00 100.09 34.57
C LEU A 84 -60.63 100.69 34.90
N CYS A 85 -60.35 100.90 36.19
CA CYS A 85 -59.05 101.38 36.64
C CYS A 85 -58.00 100.28 36.53
N SER A 86 -56.90 100.53 35.84
CA SER A 86 -55.82 99.56 35.66
C SER A 86 -54.56 99.94 36.44
N ALA A 87 -53.72 98.96 36.80
CA ALA A 87 -52.42 99.22 37.41
C ALA A 87 -51.49 99.94 36.41
N SER A 88 -50.62 100.85 36.90
CA SER A 88 -49.57 101.49 36.11
C SER A 88 -48.49 100.46 35.72
N THR A 89 -48.02 100.50 34.48
CA THR A 89 -47.09 99.52 33.89
C THR A 89 -45.95 100.23 33.19
N CYS A 90 -44.75 99.65 33.25
CA CYS A 90 -43.50 100.16 32.66
C CYS A 90 -43.45 100.22 31.12
N ASP A 91 -44.59 100.36 30.46
CA ASP A 91 -44.76 100.35 29.00
C ASP A 91 -46.04 101.12 28.61
N ASP A 92 -46.41 102.15 29.37
CA ASP A 92 -47.64 102.93 29.20
C ASP A 92 -47.43 104.32 28.57
N GLU A 93 -46.22 104.58 28.04
CA GLU A 93 -45.80 105.79 27.33
C GLU A 93 -45.89 107.07 28.17
N VAL A 94 -46.01 106.93 29.49
CA VAL A 94 -46.10 108.06 30.41
C VAL A 94 -45.19 107.85 31.61
N ARG A 95 -44.35 108.85 31.93
CA ARG A 95 -43.49 108.79 33.13
C ARG A 95 -44.34 108.82 34.40
N ASN A 96 -44.65 107.66 34.97
CA ASN A 96 -45.45 107.51 36.17
C ASN A 96 -44.82 106.47 37.12
N GLY A 97 -45.39 106.27 38.32
CA GLY A 97 -44.79 105.34 39.28
C GLY A 97 -43.38 105.75 39.76
N ASP A 98 -42.43 104.82 39.77
CA ASP A 98 -41.03 105.02 40.18
C ASP A 98 -40.02 105.04 39.01
N GLU A 99 -40.52 105.29 37.79
CA GLU A 99 -39.74 105.45 36.56
C GLU A 99 -38.80 106.67 36.59
N THR A 100 -37.55 106.47 36.17
CA THR A 100 -36.55 107.56 36.06
C THR A 100 -36.52 108.22 34.69
N ASP A 101 -37.02 107.57 33.64
CA ASP A 101 -37.47 108.19 32.40
C ASP A 101 -38.74 107.48 31.89
N VAL A 102 -39.42 107.98 30.85
CA VAL A 102 -40.67 107.39 30.35
C VAL A 102 -40.52 105.87 30.16
N ASP A 103 -41.31 105.07 30.89
CA ASP A 103 -41.32 103.61 30.84
C ASP A 103 -40.01 102.90 31.26
N CYS A 104 -39.04 103.61 31.86
CA CYS A 104 -37.76 103.00 32.23
C CYS A 104 -37.16 103.52 33.56
N GLY A 105 -36.32 102.68 34.16
CA GLY A 105 -35.62 102.97 35.42
C GLY A 105 -36.46 102.78 36.68
N GLY A 106 -35.79 102.80 37.84
CA GLY A 106 -36.42 102.40 39.10
C GLY A 106 -36.73 100.90 39.15
N ARG A 107 -38.01 100.53 39.16
CA ARG A 107 -38.46 99.12 39.07
C ARG A 107 -38.69 98.64 37.64
N CYS A 108 -38.68 99.56 36.69
CA CYS A 108 -38.81 99.27 35.27
C CYS A 108 -37.47 98.86 34.66
N ASP A 109 -37.50 98.43 33.40
CA ASP A 109 -36.28 98.02 32.71
C ASP A 109 -35.28 99.19 32.66
N PRO A 110 -33.96 98.91 32.74
CA PRO A 110 -32.96 99.98 32.75
C PRO A 110 -32.96 100.79 31.47
N CYS A 111 -32.92 102.11 31.61
CA CYS A 111 -32.91 103.08 30.54
C CYS A 111 -31.67 102.95 29.63
N ILE A 112 -31.85 103.27 28.34
CA ILE A 112 -30.78 103.26 27.33
C ILE A 112 -29.89 104.50 27.44
N ALA A 113 -28.71 104.48 26.79
CA ALA A 113 -27.80 105.61 26.82
C ALA A 113 -28.44 106.88 26.22
N GLY A 114 -28.46 107.96 26.99
CA GLY A 114 -29.09 109.24 26.64
C GLY A 114 -30.34 109.58 27.45
N GLU A 115 -30.95 108.61 28.12
CA GLU A 115 -32.15 108.78 28.96
C GLU A 115 -31.79 109.10 30.43
N GLU A 116 -32.73 109.71 31.16
CA GLU A 116 -32.54 110.13 32.54
C GLU A 116 -32.42 108.97 33.54
N CYS A 117 -31.49 109.12 34.46
CA CYS A 117 -31.22 108.16 35.53
C CYS A 117 -30.92 108.87 36.85
N VAL A 118 -31.18 108.17 37.96
CA VAL A 118 -30.86 108.66 39.31
C VAL A 118 -29.71 107.85 39.90
N VAL A 119 -29.68 106.54 39.67
CA VAL A 119 -28.63 105.61 40.09
C VAL A 119 -28.14 104.79 38.92
N ALA A 120 -26.91 104.24 39.06
CA ALA A 120 -26.29 103.40 38.04
C ALA A 120 -27.17 102.21 37.59
N GLY A 121 -28.01 101.67 38.48
CA GLY A 121 -28.93 100.57 38.18
C GLY A 121 -30.09 100.96 37.26
N ASP A 122 -30.38 102.26 37.13
CA ASP A 122 -31.39 102.76 36.20
C ASP A 122 -30.91 102.72 34.75
N CYS A 123 -29.62 102.45 34.51
CA CYS A 123 -29.02 102.44 33.17
C CYS A 123 -28.66 101.04 32.72
N ARG A 124 -28.97 100.71 31.47
CA ARG A 124 -28.55 99.45 30.85
C ARG A 124 -27.02 99.32 30.79
N SER A 125 -26.31 100.43 30.70
CA SER A 125 -24.83 100.47 30.77
C SER A 125 -24.28 100.27 32.19
N GLY A 126 -25.11 100.34 33.23
CA GLY A 126 -24.66 100.38 34.62
C GLY A 126 -23.93 101.69 34.98
N VAL A 127 -23.96 102.71 34.11
CA VAL A 127 -23.26 103.99 34.31
C VAL A 127 -24.25 105.14 34.18
N CYS A 128 -24.70 105.64 35.33
CA CYS A 128 -25.43 106.89 35.43
C CYS A 128 -24.43 108.02 35.72
N SER A 129 -24.15 108.86 34.72
CA SER A 129 -23.19 109.96 34.82
C SER A 129 -23.88 111.28 34.47
N THR A 130 -23.80 112.25 35.38
CA THR A 130 -24.48 113.56 35.25
C THR A 130 -26.01 113.48 35.07
N GLY A 131 -26.65 112.43 35.59
CA GLY A 131 -28.10 112.23 35.54
C GLY A 131 -28.61 111.61 34.24
N LEU A 132 -27.72 111.19 33.35
CA LEU A 132 -28.05 110.47 32.11
C LEU A 132 -27.29 109.15 32.06
N CYS A 133 -27.91 108.16 31.41
CA CYS A 133 -27.24 106.91 31.09
C CYS A 133 -26.21 107.17 29.99
N VAL A 134 -24.94 106.80 30.24
CA VAL A 134 -23.85 106.95 29.25
C VAL A 134 -23.30 105.59 28.85
N ALA A 135 -22.72 105.50 27.65
CA ALA A 135 -22.11 104.26 27.16
C ALA A 135 -20.90 103.84 28.03
N ALA A 136 -20.75 102.53 28.23
CA ALA A 136 -19.58 101.90 28.86
C ALA A 136 -18.31 102.20 28.04
N GLY A 137 -17.18 102.46 28.70
CA GLY A 137 -15.94 102.90 28.05
C GLY A 137 -14.84 101.85 28.10
N CYS A 138 -14.19 101.60 26.95
CA CYS A 138 -13.15 100.58 26.74
C CYS A 138 -11.81 100.74 27.48
N ASP A 139 -11.72 101.59 28.51
CA ASP A 139 -10.50 101.89 29.27
C ASP A 139 -10.84 102.32 30.72
N ASP A 140 -12.01 101.90 31.23
CA ASP A 140 -12.54 102.36 32.52
C ASP A 140 -12.19 101.43 33.71
N GLY A 141 -11.45 100.35 33.45
CA GLY A 141 -10.97 99.39 34.44
C GLY A 141 -12.03 98.40 34.89
N ARG A 142 -13.17 98.31 34.19
CA ARG A 142 -14.29 97.44 34.56
C ARG A 142 -14.80 96.71 33.33
N ARG A 143 -15.05 95.41 33.46
CA ARG A 143 -15.76 94.63 32.44
C ARG A 143 -17.24 95.03 32.41
N ASN A 144 -17.60 95.98 31.56
CA ASN A 144 -18.97 96.46 31.34
C ASN A 144 -19.25 96.58 29.83
N GLY A 145 -20.49 96.87 29.44
CA GLY A 145 -20.87 96.82 28.03
C GLY A 145 -20.77 95.40 27.44
N ASP A 146 -20.25 95.29 26.21
CA ASP A 146 -20.03 94.02 25.49
C ASP A 146 -18.58 93.51 25.56
N GLU A 147 -17.77 94.07 26.45
CA GLU A 147 -16.38 93.65 26.70
C GLU A 147 -16.29 92.18 27.13
N THR A 148 -15.39 91.44 26.49
CA THR A 148 -15.20 90.02 26.82
C THR A 148 -14.23 89.81 27.96
N ASP A 149 -13.29 90.74 28.19
CA ASP A 149 -12.45 90.87 29.39
C ASP A 149 -12.30 92.36 29.75
N VAL A 150 -11.78 92.70 30.93
CA VAL A 150 -11.67 94.10 31.39
C VAL A 150 -10.99 94.96 30.34
N ASP A 151 -11.72 95.95 29.82
CA ASP A 151 -11.27 96.94 28.82
C ASP A 151 -10.88 96.34 27.44
N CYS A 152 -11.33 95.12 27.10
CA CYS A 152 -11.01 94.50 25.80
C CYS A 152 -12.06 93.48 25.30
N GLY A 153 -12.09 93.30 23.98
CA GLY A 153 -13.03 92.42 23.29
C GLY A 153 -14.42 93.02 23.07
N GLY A 154 -15.25 92.34 22.25
CA GLY A 154 -16.52 92.90 21.79
C GLY A 154 -16.31 94.13 20.90
N SER A 155 -16.87 95.26 21.28
CA SER A 155 -16.68 96.54 20.59
C SER A 155 -15.35 97.25 20.92
N CYS A 156 -14.60 96.75 21.91
CA CYS A 156 -13.30 97.26 22.32
C CYS A 156 -12.14 96.59 21.58
N GLY A 157 -10.91 97.08 21.78
CA GLY A 157 -9.71 96.50 21.15
C GLY A 157 -9.54 95.02 21.49
N ALA A 158 -8.98 94.23 20.57
CA ALA A 158 -8.81 92.79 20.77
C ALA A 158 -7.86 92.50 21.96
N CYS A 159 -8.24 91.50 22.75
CA CYS A 159 -7.55 91.06 23.95
C CYS A 159 -6.25 90.29 23.63
N ALA A 160 -5.27 90.43 24.53
CA ALA A 160 -4.03 89.67 24.48
C ALA A 160 -4.26 88.19 24.85
N VAL A 161 -3.26 87.33 24.57
CA VAL A 161 -3.27 85.91 24.95
C VAL A 161 -3.53 85.76 26.46
N GLU A 162 -4.28 84.72 26.84
CA GLU A 162 -4.79 84.38 28.18
C GLU A 162 -5.94 85.25 28.72
N ARG A 163 -6.37 86.27 27.98
CA ARG A 163 -7.57 87.05 28.33
C ARG A 163 -8.84 86.39 27.84
N THR A 164 -9.95 86.71 28.48
CA THR A 164 -11.26 86.12 28.25
C THR A 164 -11.87 86.62 26.94
N CYS A 165 -12.42 85.72 26.13
CA CYS A 165 -12.99 86.03 24.83
C CYS A 165 -14.30 85.26 24.61
N SER A 166 -15.16 85.78 23.71
CA SER A 166 -16.40 85.11 23.31
C SER A 166 -16.32 84.65 21.84
N VAL A 167 -15.60 85.38 20.99
CA VAL A 167 -15.35 85.06 19.59
C VAL A 167 -13.88 85.29 19.24
N ALA A 168 -13.42 84.63 18.17
CA ALA A 168 -12.06 84.75 17.64
C ALA A 168 -11.59 86.20 17.44
N ALA A 169 -12.48 87.09 17.00
CA ALA A 169 -12.18 88.50 16.77
C ALA A 169 -11.85 89.28 18.07
N ASP A 170 -12.26 88.77 19.23
CA ASP A 170 -11.91 89.36 20.51
C ASP A 170 -10.44 89.14 20.87
N CYS A 171 -9.68 88.37 20.09
CA CYS A 171 -8.30 88.01 20.37
C CYS A 171 -7.34 88.59 19.33
N LEU A 172 -6.22 89.17 19.80
CA LEU A 172 -5.13 89.63 18.93
C LEU A 172 -4.54 88.50 18.05
N SER A 173 -4.62 87.25 18.52
CA SER A 173 -4.24 86.07 17.76
C SER A 173 -5.29 85.62 16.74
N GLY A 174 -6.53 86.10 16.83
CA GLY A 174 -7.65 85.57 16.06
C GLY A 174 -8.16 84.21 16.56
N VAL A 175 -7.69 83.72 17.72
CA VAL A 175 -8.05 82.39 18.25
C VAL A 175 -8.66 82.52 19.64
N CYS A 176 -9.96 82.22 19.74
CA CYS A 176 -10.68 82.13 21.01
C CYS A 176 -11.10 80.69 21.28
N THR A 177 -10.38 80.00 22.17
CA THR A 177 -10.63 78.57 22.46
C THR A 177 -10.86 78.37 23.95
N GLY A 178 -11.97 77.72 24.31
CA GLY A 178 -12.32 77.52 25.72
C GLY A 178 -12.66 78.81 26.46
N GLY A 179 -13.03 79.88 25.75
CA GLY A 179 -13.35 81.19 26.32
C GLY A 179 -12.12 82.04 26.67
N ALA A 180 -10.92 81.65 26.22
CA ALA A 180 -9.69 82.43 26.39
C ALA A 180 -8.93 82.58 25.07
N CYS A 181 -8.27 83.73 24.90
CA CYS A 181 -7.39 83.99 23.77
C CYS A 181 -6.16 83.11 23.88
N VAL A 182 -5.89 82.29 22.88
CA VAL A 182 -4.69 81.43 22.84
C VAL A 182 -3.70 81.98 21.81
N ALA A 183 -2.42 81.64 21.96
CA ALA A 183 -1.42 82.04 20.97
C ALA A 183 -1.70 81.37 19.61
N ALA A 184 -1.42 82.10 18.53
CA ALA A 184 -1.45 81.60 17.16
C ALA A 184 -0.60 80.31 17.04
N ALA A 185 -1.19 79.24 16.54
CA ALA A 185 -0.57 77.93 16.37
C ALA A 185 -0.78 77.43 14.95
N CYS A 186 0.17 76.64 14.44
CA CYS A 186 0.18 76.12 13.07
C CYS A 186 -0.88 75.03 12.79
N ASP A 187 -1.94 74.97 13.58
CA ASP A 187 -2.99 73.95 13.57
C ASP A 187 -4.29 74.47 14.21
N ASP A 188 -4.47 75.79 14.26
CA ASP A 188 -5.57 76.46 14.96
C ASP A 188 -6.77 76.83 14.06
N GLY A 189 -6.70 76.54 12.77
CA GLY A 189 -7.78 76.71 11.80
C GLY A 189 -7.85 78.11 11.19
N VAL A 190 -6.91 79.00 11.49
CA VAL A 190 -6.98 80.41 11.06
C VAL A 190 -5.64 80.92 10.52
N PHE A 191 -5.66 81.62 9.38
CA PHE A 191 -4.45 82.24 8.80
C PHE A 191 -3.92 83.37 9.69
N ASN A 192 -2.98 83.05 10.57
CA ASN A 192 -2.40 84.00 11.52
C ASN A 192 -0.90 83.71 11.74
N GLY A 193 -0.27 84.48 12.63
CA GLY A 193 1.12 84.21 13.02
C GLY A 193 2.13 84.26 11.87
N ALA A 194 2.86 83.17 11.66
CA ALA A 194 3.94 83.06 10.68
C ALA A 194 3.55 82.24 9.43
N GLU A 195 2.27 81.92 9.27
CA GLU A 195 1.76 81.08 8.19
C GLU A 195 1.79 81.77 6.82
N THR A 196 1.86 80.98 5.74
CA THR A 196 1.69 81.47 4.36
C THR A 196 0.40 81.02 3.70
N ASP A 197 -0.26 79.99 4.26
CA ASP A 197 -1.70 79.68 4.08
C ASP A 197 -2.25 79.11 5.40
N VAL A 198 -3.57 78.97 5.57
CA VAL A 198 -4.21 78.55 6.84
C VAL A 198 -3.50 77.32 7.41
N ASP A 199 -2.93 77.44 8.62
CA ASP A 199 -2.23 76.38 9.37
C ASP A 199 -0.95 75.83 8.71
N CYS A 200 -0.37 76.51 7.71
CA CYS A 200 0.81 75.98 7.02
C CYS A 200 1.75 77.06 6.45
N GLY A 201 3.01 76.66 6.29
CA GLY A 201 4.06 77.44 5.64
C GLY A 201 4.67 78.56 6.49
N GLY A 202 5.43 79.44 5.82
CA GLY A 202 6.19 80.54 6.43
C GLY A 202 7.25 80.14 7.46
N GLY A 203 7.80 78.93 7.29
CA GLY A 203 9.05 78.46 7.91
C GLY A 203 8.99 78.14 9.40
N ARG A 204 7.88 78.41 10.08
CA ARG A 204 7.60 77.94 11.45
C ARG A 204 6.56 76.82 11.49
N CYS A 205 5.68 76.77 10.49
CA CYS A 205 4.64 75.75 10.33
C CYS A 205 5.04 74.72 9.28
N ASP A 206 4.38 73.56 9.30
CA ASP A 206 4.59 72.52 8.29
C ASP A 206 4.28 73.06 6.89
N ALA A 207 4.98 72.54 5.87
CA ALA A 207 4.82 73.04 4.51
C ALA A 207 3.41 72.77 3.96
N CYS A 208 2.90 73.68 3.14
CA CYS A 208 1.56 73.63 2.60
C CYS A 208 1.40 72.63 1.45
N ALA A 209 0.20 72.04 1.35
CA ALA A 209 -0.17 71.17 0.24
C ALA A 209 -0.36 71.95 -1.08
N ASP A 210 -0.42 71.24 -2.20
CA ASP A 210 -0.65 71.85 -3.51
C ASP A 210 -1.93 72.70 -3.51
N SER A 211 -1.94 73.75 -4.33
CA SER A 211 -2.92 74.85 -4.40
C SER A 211 -3.02 75.80 -3.20
N SER A 212 -2.24 75.59 -2.15
CA SER A 212 -2.15 76.52 -1.02
C SER A 212 -1.24 77.72 -1.34
N ALA A 213 -1.46 78.86 -0.71
CA ALA A 213 -0.65 80.07 -0.89
C ALA A 213 0.78 79.90 -0.36
N CYS A 214 1.74 80.48 -1.06
CA CYS A 214 3.16 80.41 -0.71
C CYS A 214 3.90 81.68 -1.12
N THR A 215 5.02 81.94 -0.45
CA THR A 215 5.91 83.07 -0.75
C THR A 215 7.30 82.62 -1.19
N GLN A 216 7.69 81.40 -0.84
CA GLN A 216 8.96 80.78 -1.20
C GLN A 216 8.81 79.27 -1.36
N PRO A 217 9.70 78.60 -2.11
CA PRO A 217 9.68 77.15 -2.32
C PRO A 217 9.53 76.32 -1.04
N ALA A 218 10.17 76.71 0.07
CA ALA A 218 10.12 75.99 1.33
C ALA A 218 8.73 75.97 1.99
N ASP A 219 7.84 76.88 1.58
CA ASP A 219 6.47 76.94 2.09
C ASP A 219 5.59 75.81 1.52
N CYS A 220 6.04 75.09 0.50
CA CYS A 220 5.27 74.06 -0.20
C CYS A 220 5.86 72.66 0.04
N LEU A 221 4.99 71.65 0.24
CA LEU A 221 5.39 70.25 0.27
C LEU A 221 6.05 69.80 -1.05
N SER A 222 5.61 70.36 -2.18
CA SER A 222 6.23 70.12 -3.49
C SER A 222 7.58 70.83 -3.68
N HIS A 223 7.93 71.75 -2.78
CA HIS A 223 9.00 72.71 -2.95
C HIS A 223 8.88 73.61 -4.20
N VAL A 224 7.69 73.71 -4.79
CA VAL A 224 7.43 74.58 -5.96
C VAL A 224 6.41 75.64 -5.61
N CYS A 225 6.90 76.86 -5.36
CA CYS A 225 6.06 78.04 -5.24
C CYS A 225 6.04 78.80 -6.56
N GLN A 226 5.02 78.56 -7.39
CA GLN A 226 4.89 79.18 -8.71
C GLN A 226 3.61 80.00 -8.80
N GLY A 227 3.74 81.28 -9.10
CA GLY A 227 2.59 82.20 -9.19
C GLY A 227 1.94 82.52 -7.83
N GLY A 228 2.66 82.30 -6.72
CA GLY A 228 2.16 82.54 -5.37
C GLY A 228 1.32 81.40 -4.79
N ALA A 229 1.27 80.24 -5.46
CA ALA A 229 0.64 79.02 -4.96
C ALA A 229 1.60 77.84 -5.07
N CYS A 230 1.46 76.90 -4.14
CA CYS A 230 2.09 75.60 -4.20
C CYS A 230 1.54 74.85 -5.40
N VAL A 231 2.39 74.47 -6.33
CA VAL A 231 1.98 73.68 -7.49
C VAL A 231 2.57 72.29 -7.39
N THR A 232 1.88 71.32 -7.96
CA THR A 232 2.36 69.94 -8.10
C THR A 232 3.73 69.97 -8.78
N ALA A 233 4.72 69.29 -8.18
CA ALA A 233 6.04 69.08 -8.77
C ALA A 233 5.91 68.53 -10.20
N GLY A 234 6.56 69.17 -11.16
CA GLY A 234 6.44 68.83 -12.58
C GLY A 234 7.78 68.35 -13.13
N CYS A 235 7.75 67.32 -13.99
CA CYS A 235 8.91 66.63 -14.56
C CYS A 235 9.82 67.44 -15.52
N GLY A 236 9.88 68.76 -15.38
CA GLY A 236 10.55 69.68 -16.30
C GLY A 236 10.70 71.09 -15.73
N ASP A 237 10.65 71.22 -14.40
CA ASP A 237 10.71 72.49 -13.68
C ASP A 237 12.15 72.87 -13.27
N GLY A 238 13.15 72.04 -13.61
CA GLY A 238 14.57 72.31 -13.45
C GLY A 238 15.08 72.08 -12.02
N VAL A 239 14.28 71.51 -11.14
CA VAL A 239 14.64 71.21 -9.74
C VAL A 239 14.32 69.75 -9.44
N ARG A 240 15.14 69.08 -8.61
CA ARG A 240 14.83 67.71 -8.18
C ARG A 240 13.83 67.75 -7.02
N ASN A 241 12.56 67.50 -7.31
CA ASN A 241 11.45 67.51 -6.35
C ASN A 241 10.46 66.35 -6.62
N GLY A 242 9.38 66.24 -5.86
CA GLY A 242 8.45 65.11 -6.00
C GLY A 242 9.14 63.75 -5.77
N ASP A 243 8.87 62.77 -6.63
CA ASP A 243 9.52 61.45 -6.64
C ASP A 243 10.69 61.34 -7.64
N GLU A 244 11.19 62.47 -8.15
CA GLU A 244 12.29 62.52 -9.10
C GLU A 244 13.63 62.05 -8.51
N THR A 245 14.36 61.28 -9.32
CA THR A 245 15.62 60.67 -8.90
C THR A 245 16.85 61.38 -9.46
N ALA A 246 16.67 62.14 -10.53
CA ALA A 246 17.52 63.24 -10.96
C ALA A 246 16.64 64.40 -11.44
N VAL A 247 17.23 65.59 -11.59
CA VAL A 247 16.49 66.80 -12.02
C VAL A 247 15.68 66.48 -13.28
N ASP A 248 14.35 66.63 -13.19
CA ASP A 248 13.38 66.42 -14.26
C ASP A 248 13.26 64.97 -14.80
N CYS A 249 13.74 63.96 -14.06
CA CYS A 249 13.66 62.57 -14.51
C CYS A 249 13.63 61.52 -13.38
N GLY A 250 13.02 60.38 -13.67
CA GLY A 250 12.82 59.27 -12.72
C GLY A 250 11.60 59.43 -11.81
N GLY A 251 11.24 58.37 -11.09
CA GLY A 251 9.98 58.28 -10.37
C GLY A 251 8.78 58.23 -11.32
N SER A 252 7.85 59.17 -11.15
CA SER A 252 6.69 59.36 -12.02
C SER A 252 7.02 60.08 -13.34
N CYS A 253 8.26 60.57 -13.49
CA CYS A 253 8.76 61.28 -14.65
C CYS A 253 9.40 60.35 -15.70
N ALA A 254 9.76 60.93 -16.86
CA ALA A 254 10.45 60.17 -17.90
C ALA A 254 11.78 59.59 -17.36
N ALA A 255 12.12 58.38 -17.82
CA ALA A 255 13.32 57.70 -17.35
C ALA A 255 14.59 58.50 -17.72
N CYS A 256 15.52 58.57 -16.79
CA CYS A 256 16.80 59.26 -16.87
C CYS A 256 17.78 58.55 -17.82
N ALA A 257 18.59 59.35 -18.51
CA ALA A 257 19.72 58.87 -19.31
C ALA A 257 20.88 58.34 -18.43
N ALA A 258 21.77 57.55 -19.02
CA ALA A 258 22.94 57.02 -18.31
C ALA A 258 23.82 58.14 -17.71
N GLY A 259 24.21 57.99 -16.44
CA GLY A 259 25.00 58.96 -15.67
C GLY A 259 24.19 59.85 -14.71
N LEU A 260 22.85 59.82 -14.79
CA LEU A 260 21.95 60.59 -13.92
C LEU A 260 21.46 59.76 -12.72
N GLY A 261 20.97 60.44 -11.67
CA GLY A 261 20.52 59.82 -10.43
C GLY A 261 19.25 58.96 -10.59
N CYS A 262 19.21 57.83 -9.90
CA CYS A 262 18.09 56.89 -9.89
C CYS A 262 17.86 56.32 -8.49
N ALA A 263 16.63 55.94 -8.17
CA ALA A 263 16.28 55.20 -6.95
C ALA A 263 15.93 53.75 -7.27
N VAL A 264 15.25 53.51 -8.40
CA VAL A 264 14.87 52.20 -8.92
C VAL A 264 15.24 52.05 -10.39
N ALA A 265 15.32 50.81 -10.86
CA ALA A 265 15.63 50.45 -12.24
C ALA A 265 14.78 51.19 -13.30
N LEU A 266 13.49 51.38 -13.02
CA LEU A 266 12.54 52.04 -13.92
C LEU A 266 12.87 53.53 -14.16
N ASP A 267 13.62 54.15 -13.26
CA ASP A 267 14.05 55.54 -13.40
C ASP A 267 15.10 55.69 -14.50
N CYS A 268 15.59 54.61 -15.10
CA CYS A 268 16.66 54.63 -16.10
C CYS A 268 16.15 54.13 -17.44
N VAL A 269 16.50 54.82 -18.53
CA VAL A 269 16.19 54.36 -19.90
C VAL A 269 16.79 52.97 -20.18
N SER A 270 17.92 52.66 -19.53
CA SER A 270 18.57 51.34 -19.59
C SER A 270 17.89 50.28 -18.73
N GLY A 271 17.02 50.65 -17.80
CA GLY A 271 16.53 49.77 -16.74
C GLY A 271 17.55 49.52 -15.62
N VAL A 272 18.75 50.11 -15.66
CA VAL A 272 19.85 49.79 -14.73
C VAL A 272 20.08 50.93 -13.76
N CYS A 273 19.69 50.74 -12.49
CA CYS A 273 20.03 51.65 -11.41
C CYS A 273 21.01 51.00 -10.43
N THR A 274 22.30 51.35 -10.51
CA THR A 274 23.33 50.76 -9.62
C THR A 274 24.20 51.83 -8.96
N GLY A 275 24.20 51.83 -7.62
CA GLY A 275 24.86 52.85 -6.82
C GLY A 275 24.16 54.21 -6.86
N GLY A 276 22.85 54.23 -7.12
CA GLY A 276 22.04 55.45 -7.22
C GLY A 276 22.23 56.23 -8.53
N VAL A 277 22.83 55.61 -9.55
CA VAL A 277 23.09 56.22 -10.87
C VAL A 277 22.68 55.27 -11.99
N CYS A 278 22.05 55.81 -13.03
CA CYS A 278 21.68 55.08 -14.24
C CYS A 278 22.93 54.65 -15.00
N ARG A 279 23.11 53.35 -15.24
CA ARG A 279 24.25 52.84 -16.01
C ARG A 279 23.84 52.42 -17.41
N SER A 280 24.80 52.41 -18.34
CA SER A 280 24.60 51.83 -19.66
C SER A 280 24.32 50.32 -19.55
N PRO A 281 23.46 49.77 -20.42
CA PRO A 281 23.12 48.35 -20.39
C PRO A 281 24.36 47.47 -20.62
N SER A 282 24.51 46.40 -19.86
CA SER A 282 25.64 45.46 -19.90
C SER A 282 25.21 44.06 -19.48
N CYS A 283 25.94 43.02 -19.90
CA CYS A 283 25.68 41.61 -19.59
C CYS A 283 25.85 41.19 -18.11
N THR A 284 25.73 42.11 -17.16
CA THR A 284 25.92 41.90 -15.71
C THR A 284 25.17 42.97 -14.88
N ASP A 285 24.22 43.66 -15.50
CA ASP A 285 23.54 44.84 -14.95
C ASP A 285 22.25 44.54 -14.17
N GLY A 286 21.83 43.28 -14.12
CA GLY A 286 20.70 42.78 -13.35
C GLY A 286 19.36 42.94 -14.04
N VAL A 287 19.30 43.35 -15.32
CA VAL A 287 18.05 43.49 -16.07
C VAL A 287 18.16 42.94 -17.49
N ARG A 288 17.09 42.31 -17.99
CA ARG A 288 17.06 41.76 -19.36
C ARG A 288 16.96 42.87 -20.42
N ASN A 289 18.07 43.27 -21.02
CA ASN A 289 18.13 44.34 -22.02
C ASN A 289 19.13 44.02 -23.16
N ASN A 290 19.36 44.98 -24.07
CA ASN A 290 20.45 44.92 -25.09
C ASN A 290 20.58 43.64 -25.96
N GLY A 291 19.49 42.88 -26.14
CA GLY A 291 19.47 41.65 -26.94
C GLY A 291 19.75 40.36 -26.14
N GLU A 292 19.72 40.43 -24.82
CA GLU A 292 19.75 39.29 -23.91
C GLU A 292 18.47 38.45 -23.99
N THR A 293 18.63 37.13 -23.81
CA THR A 293 17.49 36.21 -23.80
C THR A 293 16.97 35.92 -22.41
N ASP A 294 17.78 36.10 -21.36
CA ASP A 294 17.33 36.27 -19.97
C ASP A 294 18.19 37.34 -19.26
N VAL A 295 17.87 37.70 -18.02
CA VAL A 295 18.59 38.73 -17.26
C VAL A 295 20.11 38.49 -17.31
N ASP A 296 20.87 39.42 -17.91
CA ASP A 296 22.33 39.39 -18.03
C ASP A 296 22.93 38.27 -18.91
N CYS A 297 22.14 37.52 -19.68
CA CYS A 297 22.65 36.38 -20.44
C CYS A 297 21.95 36.14 -21.79
N GLY A 298 22.65 35.44 -22.68
CA GLY A 298 22.16 35.04 -24.00
C GLY A 298 22.27 36.12 -25.08
N GLY A 299 22.07 35.73 -26.34
CA GLY A 299 22.21 36.60 -27.51
C GLY A 299 23.66 37.04 -27.76
N ARG A 300 24.02 38.25 -27.30
CA ARG A 300 25.38 38.82 -27.42
C ARG A 300 26.19 38.73 -26.12
N CYS A 301 25.57 38.24 -25.05
CA CYS A 301 26.16 38.05 -23.74
C CYS A 301 26.63 36.60 -23.53
N ASP A 302 27.23 36.33 -22.37
CA ASP A 302 27.57 34.96 -21.99
C ASP A 302 26.30 34.10 -21.93
N ALA A 303 26.45 32.80 -22.18
CA ALA A 303 25.31 31.91 -22.32
C ALA A 303 24.61 31.67 -20.96
N CYS A 304 23.28 31.67 -20.98
CA CYS A 304 22.39 31.53 -19.83
C CYS A 304 22.49 30.16 -19.15
N THR A 305 22.25 30.15 -17.84
CA THR A 305 22.26 28.92 -17.04
C THR A 305 20.93 28.17 -17.12
N VAL A 306 20.86 26.96 -16.56
CA VAL A 306 19.65 26.14 -16.60
C VAL A 306 18.50 26.81 -15.83
N GLY A 307 17.34 26.91 -16.46
CA GLY A 307 16.13 27.55 -15.95
C GLY A 307 15.87 28.94 -16.53
N GLU A 308 16.87 29.52 -17.22
CA GLU A 308 16.80 30.87 -17.78
C GLU A 308 16.30 30.87 -19.23
N MET A 309 15.66 31.94 -19.66
CA MET A 309 15.04 32.06 -20.98
C MET A 309 16.06 32.13 -22.13
N CYS A 310 15.71 31.51 -23.25
CA CYS A 310 16.56 31.44 -24.44
C CYS A 310 15.74 31.55 -25.73
N SER A 311 16.40 31.91 -26.82
CA SER A 311 15.79 31.98 -28.16
C SER A 311 16.37 30.95 -29.13
N VAL A 312 17.65 30.63 -28.98
CA VAL A 312 18.38 29.60 -29.72
C VAL A 312 19.26 28.80 -28.76
N ALA A 313 19.65 27.59 -29.16
CA ALA A 313 20.54 26.71 -28.41
C ALA A 313 21.82 27.43 -27.92
N ALA A 314 22.42 28.28 -28.74
CA ALA A 314 23.64 29.02 -28.40
C ALA A 314 23.47 30.03 -27.25
N ASP A 315 22.23 30.40 -26.91
CA ASP A 315 21.95 31.28 -25.77
C ASP A 315 22.11 30.55 -24.43
N CYS A 316 22.21 29.22 -24.41
CA CYS A 316 22.32 28.42 -23.20
C CYS A 316 23.72 27.86 -23.01
N ALA A 317 24.24 27.91 -21.79
CA ALA A 317 25.50 27.26 -21.42
C ALA A 317 25.40 25.73 -21.62
N SER A 318 24.19 25.16 -21.49
CA SER A 318 23.88 23.78 -21.84
C SER A 318 23.77 23.52 -23.34
N ALA A 319 23.80 24.55 -24.19
CA ALA A 319 23.48 24.48 -25.62
C ALA A 319 22.07 23.96 -25.95
N VAL A 320 21.14 23.93 -24.98
CA VAL A 320 19.79 23.34 -25.16
C VAL A 320 18.73 24.36 -24.81
N CYS A 321 18.03 24.83 -25.83
CA CYS A 321 16.90 25.74 -25.70
C CYS A 321 15.60 25.03 -26.04
N THR A 322 14.85 24.60 -25.02
CA THR A 322 13.60 23.85 -25.19
C THR A 322 12.43 24.69 -24.68
N ALA A 323 11.42 24.90 -25.53
CA ALA A 323 10.25 25.72 -25.21
C ALA A 323 10.57 27.16 -24.74
N GLY A 324 11.73 27.70 -25.15
CA GLY A 324 12.17 29.05 -24.77
C GLY A 324 12.89 29.14 -23.43
N THR A 325 13.30 28.01 -22.84
CA THR A 325 14.07 27.95 -21.59
C THR A 325 15.29 27.05 -21.75
N CYS A 326 16.42 27.50 -21.23
CA CYS A 326 17.64 26.72 -21.09
C CYS A 326 17.36 25.58 -20.13
N VAL A 327 17.33 24.37 -20.65
CA VAL A 327 17.20 23.18 -19.80
C VAL A 327 18.58 22.62 -19.54
N ALA A 328 18.71 21.84 -18.46
CA ALA A 328 19.94 21.08 -18.26
C ALA A 328 20.21 20.26 -19.51
N ALA A 329 21.49 20.26 -19.90
CA ALA A 329 22.06 19.25 -20.78
C ALA A 329 21.49 17.90 -20.35
N SER A 330 20.68 17.32 -21.22
CA SER A 330 19.98 16.08 -20.97
C SER A 330 20.53 15.06 -21.95
N CYS A 331 20.68 13.83 -21.48
CA CYS A 331 21.19 12.72 -22.27
C CYS A 331 20.20 12.23 -23.34
N THR A 332 19.34 13.10 -23.87
CA THR A 332 18.28 12.81 -24.85
C THR A 332 17.89 14.03 -25.71
N ASP A 333 18.65 15.14 -25.64
CA ASP A 333 18.26 16.41 -26.28
C ASP A 333 18.81 16.62 -27.70
N GLY A 334 19.57 15.66 -28.22
CA GLY A 334 20.09 15.64 -29.57
C GLY A 334 21.32 16.51 -29.77
N ALA A 335 21.92 17.05 -28.71
CA ALA A 335 23.08 17.93 -28.80
C ALA A 335 24.22 17.42 -27.89
N ARG A 336 25.44 17.35 -28.44
CA ARG A 336 26.65 17.05 -27.64
C ARG A 336 27.00 18.25 -26.76
N ASN A 337 26.62 18.21 -25.50
CA ASN A 337 26.80 19.31 -24.56
C ASN A 337 27.09 18.79 -23.13
N GLY A 338 27.26 19.68 -22.15
CA GLY A 338 27.66 19.25 -20.80
C GLY A 338 29.01 18.52 -20.77
N ASP A 339 29.07 17.36 -20.10
CA ASP A 339 30.24 16.47 -20.06
C ASP A 339 30.13 15.25 -21.00
N GLU A 340 29.21 15.29 -21.97
CA GLU A 340 28.99 14.23 -22.94
C GLU A 340 30.16 14.06 -23.93
N SER A 341 30.60 12.82 -24.12
CA SER A 341 31.65 12.51 -25.08
C SER A 341 31.09 12.15 -26.48
N GLY A 342 29.84 11.69 -26.56
CA GLY A 342 29.03 11.56 -27.78
C GLY A 342 27.83 12.52 -27.79
N THR A 343 26.91 12.38 -28.75
CA THR A 343 25.66 13.17 -28.74
C THR A 343 24.70 12.45 -27.79
N ASP A 344 24.28 13.07 -26.70
CA ASP A 344 23.39 12.49 -25.68
C ASP A 344 23.98 11.30 -24.87
N CYS A 345 25.30 11.10 -24.89
CA CYS A 345 25.93 9.94 -24.25
C CYS A 345 27.36 10.19 -23.76
N GLY A 346 27.79 9.41 -22.77
CA GLY A 346 29.11 9.51 -22.12
C GLY A 346 29.20 10.60 -21.05
N GLY A 347 30.26 10.57 -20.24
CA GLY A 347 30.41 11.49 -19.09
C GLY A 347 29.43 11.17 -17.96
N SER A 348 28.56 12.12 -17.61
CA SER A 348 27.47 11.92 -16.65
C SER A 348 26.21 11.27 -17.27
N CYS A 349 26.19 11.12 -18.60
CA CYS A 349 25.13 10.49 -19.36
C CYS A 349 25.34 8.97 -19.53
N PRO A 350 24.29 8.20 -19.92
CA PRO A 350 24.45 6.80 -20.26
C PRO A 350 25.56 6.59 -21.29
N ASP A 351 26.34 5.53 -21.14
CA ASP A 351 27.47 5.26 -22.02
C ASP A 351 27.03 5.17 -23.50
N CYS A 352 27.93 5.59 -24.38
CA CYS A 352 27.72 5.64 -25.82
C CYS A 352 27.67 4.25 -26.47
N ALA A 353 26.73 4.09 -27.40
CA ALA A 353 26.60 2.88 -28.20
C ALA A 353 27.73 2.75 -29.24
N ALA A 354 27.90 1.55 -29.79
CA ALA A 354 28.90 1.29 -30.83
C ALA A 354 28.66 2.16 -32.08
N GLY A 355 29.70 2.88 -32.52
CA GLY A 355 29.65 3.83 -33.64
C GLY A 355 29.60 5.30 -33.21
N GLU A 356 29.24 5.58 -31.95
CA GLU A 356 29.20 6.94 -31.41
C GLU A 356 30.58 7.43 -30.96
N ARG A 357 30.72 8.75 -30.85
CA ARG A 357 31.98 9.38 -30.42
C ARG A 357 32.24 9.11 -28.93
N CYS A 358 33.50 8.93 -28.57
CA CYS A 358 33.97 8.80 -27.18
C CYS A 358 35.32 9.52 -27.01
N ASP A 359 35.63 9.92 -25.79
CA ASP A 359 36.92 10.49 -25.40
C ASP A 359 37.72 9.51 -24.51
N SER A 360 37.04 8.59 -23.82
CA SER A 360 37.63 7.52 -23.01
C SER A 360 36.93 6.17 -23.20
N ALA A 361 37.60 5.09 -22.80
CA ALA A 361 37.03 3.74 -22.77
C ALA A 361 35.76 3.65 -21.90
N MET A 362 35.72 4.39 -20.79
CA MET A 362 34.57 4.38 -19.86
C MET A 362 33.33 5.06 -20.44
N ASP A 363 33.48 5.77 -21.56
CA ASP A 363 32.36 6.45 -22.18
C ASP A 363 31.53 5.53 -23.07
N CYS A 364 31.97 4.30 -23.31
CA CYS A 364 31.32 3.35 -24.22
C CYS A 364 30.66 2.22 -23.44
N VAL A 365 29.47 1.79 -23.87
CA VAL A 365 28.81 0.60 -23.30
C VAL A 365 29.71 -0.64 -23.42
N SER A 366 30.55 -0.67 -24.45
CA SER A 366 31.55 -1.73 -24.65
C SER A 366 32.82 -1.57 -23.82
N GLY A 367 33.08 -0.43 -23.16
CA GLY A 367 34.40 -0.19 -22.58
C GLY A 367 35.53 -0.01 -23.62
N VAL A 368 35.23 0.05 -24.92
CA VAL A 368 36.23 0.10 -26.00
C VAL A 368 36.08 1.39 -26.81
N CYS A 369 36.94 2.37 -26.51
CA CYS A 369 37.08 3.58 -27.31
C CYS A 369 38.35 3.49 -28.18
N THR A 370 38.20 3.39 -29.51
CA THR A 370 39.35 3.39 -30.43
C THR A 370 39.16 4.43 -31.52
N SER A 371 40.18 5.27 -31.72
CA SER A 371 40.12 6.39 -32.67
C SER A 371 38.93 7.34 -32.39
N ASN A 372 38.65 7.60 -31.11
CA ASN A 372 37.55 8.45 -30.63
C ASN A 372 36.14 7.97 -31.02
N VAL A 373 35.98 6.67 -31.27
CA VAL A 373 34.69 6.06 -31.59
C VAL A 373 34.52 4.76 -30.79
N CYS A 374 33.34 4.59 -30.18
CA CYS A 374 32.97 3.38 -29.47
C CYS A 374 32.91 2.22 -30.45
N ARG A 375 33.66 1.15 -30.17
CA ARG A 375 33.54 -0.11 -30.93
C ARG A 375 32.52 -0.99 -30.25
N ALA A 376 31.89 -1.89 -31.01
CA ALA A 376 31.12 -2.95 -30.39
C ALA A 376 32.05 -3.82 -29.54
N ALA A 377 31.56 -4.24 -28.38
CA ALA A 377 32.19 -5.29 -27.58
C ALA A 377 32.38 -6.53 -28.46
N THR A 378 33.59 -7.09 -28.47
CA THR A 378 33.90 -8.31 -29.22
C THR A 378 34.46 -9.36 -28.28
N CYS A 379 34.14 -10.62 -28.55
CA CYS A 379 34.58 -11.77 -27.76
C CYS A 379 36.10 -12.09 -27.87
N SER A 380 36.94 -11.08 -28.10
CA SER A 380 38.37 -11.22 -28.42
C SER A 380 39.16 -9.92 -28.22
N ASP A 381 38.60 -8.92 -27.54
CA ASP A 381 39.22 -7.60 -27.37
C ASP A 381 40.02 -7.44 -26.06
N GLY A 382 40.06 -8.48 -25.23
CA GLY A 382 40.87 -8.54 -24.01
C GLY A 382 40.24 -7.80 -22.83
N ILE A 383 38.97 -7.40 -22.92
CA ILE A 383 38.27 -6.63 -21.90
C ILE A 383 36.93 -7.31 -21.60
N ARG A 384 36.65 -7.63 -20.34
CA ARG A 384 35.34 -8.15 -19.92
C ARG A 384 34.24 -7.09 -20.10
N ASN A 385 33.51 -7.14 -21.21
CA ASN A 385 32.48 -6.16 -21.57
C ASN A 385 31.26 -6.84 -22.25
N GLY A 386 30.22 -6.06 -22.57
CA GLY A 386 29.03 -6.60 -23.23
C GLY A 386 28.33 -7.67 -22.39
N THR A 387 28.10 -8.86 -22.95
CA THR A 387 27.47 -10.00 -22.23
C THR A 387 28.48 -10.96 -21.60
N GLU A 388 29.77 -10.64 -21.64
CA GLU A 388 30.83 -11.53 -21.17
C GLU A 388 30.80 -11.73 -19.66
N THR A 389 30.94 -12.98 -19.25
CA THR A 389 30.98 -13.35 -17.83
C THR A 389 32.39 -13.50 -17.29
N ASP A 390 33.37 -13.62 -18.19
CA ASP A 390 34.79 -13.36 -17.95
C ASP A 390 35.42 -12.79 -19.22
N THR A 391 36.64 -12.29 -19.13
CA THR A 391 37.35 -11.62 -20.25
C THR A 391 37.25 -12.43 -21.55
N ASP A 392 36.58 -11.88 -22.57
CA ASP A 392 36.36 -12.47 -23.90
C ASP A 392 35.50 -13.76 -23.95
N CYS A 393 34.77 -14.11 -22.89
CA CYS A 393 33.99 -15.35 -22.85
C CYS A 393 32.69 -15.27 -22.03
N GLY A 394 31.75 -16.17 -22.32
CA GLY A 394 30.44 -16.25 -21.65
C GLY A 394 29.36 -15.35 -22.25
N GLY A 395 28.11 -15.55 -21.85
CA GLY A 395 26.95 -14.88 -22.46
C GLY A 395 26.76 -15.26 -23.92
N SER A 396 26.80 -14.29 -24.84
CA SER A 396 26.77 -14.54 -26.29
C SER A 396 28.12 -14.93 -26.89
N CYS A 397 29.20 -14.91 -26.11
CA CYS A 397 30.54 -15.27 -26.57
C CYS A 397 30.82 -16.77 -26.47
N SER A 398 32.01 -17.18 -26.93
CA SER A 398 32.47 -18.55 -26.70
C SER A 398 32.48 -18.87 -25.20
N ARG A 399 32.20 -20.14 -24.86
CA ARG A 399 32.12 -20.56 -23.47
C ARG A 399 33.48 -20.43 -22.77
N CYS A 400 33.45 -19.98 -21.53
CA CYS A 400 34.58 -19.79 -20.65
C CYS A 400 35.25 -21.10 -20.22
N ALA A 401 36.57 -21.07 -20.12
CA ALA A 401 37.38 -22.19 -19.63
C ALA A 401 37.21 -22.40 -18.12
N MET A 402 37.71 -23.52 -17.60
CA MET A 402 37.69 -23.81 -16.16
C MET A 402 38.45 -22.73 -15.36
N GLY A 403 37.86 -22.25 -14.28
CA GLY A 403 38.41 -21.19 -13.42
C GLY A 403 38.01 -19.77 -13.81
N ALA A 404 37.37 -19.58 -14.97
CA ALA A 404 36.88 -18.28 -15.42
C ALA A 404 35.52 -17.92 -14.80
N GLY A 405 35.21 -16.63 -14.73
CA GLY A 405 33.95 -16.09 -14.25
C GLY A 405 32.73 -16.50 -15.08
N CYS A 406 31.61 -16.77 -14.42
CA CYS A 406 30.35 -17.14 -15.06
C CYS A 406 29.15 -16.58 -14.30
N SER A 407 28.01 -16.45 -15.00
CA SER A 407 26.74 -16.03 -14.40
C SER A 407 25.69 -17.14 -14.47
N VAL A 408 25.72 -17.92 -15.55
CA VAL A 408 24.86 -19.08 -15.78
C VAL A 408 25.69 -20.26 -16.28
N ALA A 409 25.18 -21.46 -16.06
CA ALA A 409 25.78 -22.73 -16.49
C ALA A 409 26.26 -22.72 -17.96
N THR A 410 25.50 -22.11 -18.87
CA THR A 410 25.81 -22.06 -20.31
C THR A 410 27.05 -21.25 -20.65
N ASP A 411 27.50 -20.37 -19.75
CA ASP A 411 28.70 -19.57 -19.94
C ASP A 411 29.96 -20.43 -19.87
N CYS A 412 29.90 -21.58 -19.19
CA CYS A 412 31.06 -22.42 -18.96
C CYS A 412 31.16 -23.53 -20.01
N ALA A 413 32.38 -23.80 -20.50
CA ALA A 413 32.64 -24.93 -21.38
C ALA A 413 32.25 -26.25 -20.69
N THR A 414 32.40 -26.29 -19.36
CA THR A 414 31.95 -27.38 -18.49
C THR A 414 30.44 -27.43 -18.28
N GLY A 415 29.68 -26.39 -18.64
CA GLY A 415 28.25 -26.33 -18.32
C GLY A 415 27.93 -26.10 -16.85
N VAL A 416 28.92 -25.90 -15.97
CA VAL A 416 28.72 -25.70 -14.53
C VAL A 416 29.23 -24.34 -14.11
N CYS A 417 28.32 -23.51 -13.61
CA CYS A 417 28.66 -22.27 -12.95
C CYS A 417 28.35 -22.39 -11.45
N SER A 418 29.40 -22.42 -10.62
CA SER A 418 29.25 -22.53 -9.16
C SER A 418 30.08 -21.45 -8.47
N ALA A 419 29.47 -20.73 -7.54
CA ALA A 419 30.06 -19.56 -6.90
C ALA A 419 30.61 -18.51 -7.89
N ASN A 420 29.90 -18.29 -9.01
CA ASN A 420 30.27 -17.41 -10.12
C ASN A 420 31.59 -17.79 -10.84
N VAL A 421 32.02 -19.05 -10.75
CA VAL A 421 33.21 -19.56 -11.43
C VAL A 421 32.87 -20.86 -12.17
N CYS A 422 33.43 -21.01 -13.37
CA CYS A 422 33.37 -22.22 -14.15
C CYS A 422 34.17 -23.31 -13.46
N VAL A 423 33.47 -24.22 -12.80
CA VAL A 423 34.08 -25.34 -12.10
C VAL A 423 34.12 -26.57 -12.99
N ALA A 424 34.93 -27.55 -12.61
CA ALA A 424 34.96 -28.83 -13.28
C ALA A 424 33.56 -29.46 -13.27
N ALA A 425 33.19 -30.06 -14.41
CA ALA A 425 32.07 -30.98 -14.52
C ALA A 425 32.16 -32.05 -13.44
N SER A 426 31.06 -32.31 -12.74
CA SER A 426 30.97 -33.27 -11.66
C SER A 426 29.78 -34.18 -11.89
N CYS A 427 29.92 -35.46 -11.57
CA CYS A 427 28.87 -36.47 -11.74
C CYS A 427 27.66 -36.32 -10.79
N THR A 428 27.41 -35.12 -10.27
CA THR A 428 26.33 -34.78 -9.34
C THR A 428 25.91 -33.31 -9.47
N ASP A 429 26.26 -32.64 -10.57
CA ASP A 429 26.04 -31.20 -10.77
C ASP A 429 24.69 -30.87 -11.44
N GLY A 430 23.90 -31.87 -11.79
CA GLY A 430 22.54 -31.71 -12.31
C GLY A 430 22.48 -31.32 -13.77
N VAL A 431 23.62 -31.28 -14.48
CA VAL A 431 23.68 -30.98 -15.90
C VAL A 431 24.35 -32.12 -16.66
N ARG A 432 24.04 -32.27 -17.96
CA ARG A 432 24.73 -33.24 -18.81
C ARG A 432 25.93 -32.59 -19.46
N ASN A 433 27.12 -32.84 -18.95
CA ASN A 433 28.37 -32.23 -19.41
C ASN A 433 29.54 -33.24 -19.45
N GLY A 434 30.76 -32.78 -19.74
CA GLY A 434 31.92 -33.67 -19.83
C GLY A 434 31.74 -34.81 -20.85
N ASP A 435 32.01 -36.04 -20.44
CA ASP A 435 31.78 -37.27 -21.23
C ASP A 435 30.53 -38.06 -20.80
N GLU A 436 29.61 -37.41 -20.08
CA GLU A 436 28.38 -38.02 -19.58
C GLU A 436 27.39 -38.43 -20.69
N THR A 437 26.85 -39.64 -20.57
CA THR A 437 25.88 -40.15 -21.54
C THR A 437 24.45 -39.72 -21.20
N ALA A 438 24.13 -39.51 -19.92
CA ALA A 438 22.92 -38.82 -19.42
C ALA A 438 23.28 -37.91 -18.23
N THR A 439 22.36 -37.07 -17.75
CA THR A 439 22.66 -36.10 -16.67
C THR A 439 23.28 -36.79 -15.45
N ASP A 440 24.47 -36.36 -15.04
CA ASP A 440 25.23 -36.89 -13.89
C ASP A 440 25.68 -38.36 -14.00
N CYS A 441 25.63 -39.00 -15.18
CA CYS A 441 25.98 -40.41 -15.31
C CYS A 441 26.55 -40.81 -16.69
N GLY A 442 27.33 -41.89 -16.70
CA GLY A 442 28.00 -42.43 -17.87
C GLY A 442 29.34 -41.75 -18.21
N GLY A 443 30.11 -42.34 -19.12
CA GLY A 443 31.47 -41.89 -19.41
C GLY A 443 32.41 -42.14 -18.23
N SER A 444 33.04 -41.09 -17.71
CA SER A 444 33.87 -41.11 -16.52
C SER A 444 33.07 -41.12 -15.21
N CYS A 445 31.77 -40.88 -15.28
CA CYS A 445 30.84 -40.94 -14.15
C CYS A 445 30.30 -42.34 -13.88
N GLY A 446 29.60 -42.49 -12.76
CA GLY A 446 28.93 -43.75 -12.41
C GLY A 446 27.94 -44.20 -13.51
N PRO A 447 27.69 -45.51 -13.65
CA PRO A 447 26.78 -46.02 -14.67
C PRO A 447 25.34 -45.50 -14.47
N CYS A 448 24.64 -45.29 -15.58
CA CYS A 448 23.28 -44.75 -15.61
C CYS A 448 22.20 -45.79 -15.29
N GLY A 449 21.07 -45.32 -14.78
CA GLY A 449 19.88 -46.15 -14.49
C GLY A 449 19.12 -46.57 -15.76
N VAL A 450 18.11 -47.45 -15.61
CA VAL A 450 17.27 -47.92 -16.72
C VAL A 450 16.53 -46.74 -17.37
N GLY A 451 16.51 -46.71 -18.71
CA GLY A 451 15.87 -45.67 -19.51
C GLY A 451 16.75 -44.44 -19.79
N GLU A 452 17.90 -44.32 -19.13
CA GLU A 452 18.85 -43.24 -19.37
C GLU A 452 19.73 -43.50 -20.59
N ARG A 453 20.26 -42.44 -21.19
CA ARG A 453 21.11 -42.54 -22.39
C ARG A 453 22.46 -43.20 -22.07
N CYS A 454 22.91 -44.06 -22.97
CA CYS A 454 24.19 -44.75 -22.91
C CYS A 454 24.81 -44.89 -24.30
N THR A 455 26.11 -45.16 -24.36
CA THR A 455 26.86 -45.44 -25.60
C THR A 455 27.38 -46.87 -25.66
N VAL A 456 27.72 -47.44 -24.50
CA VAL A 456 28.21 -48.80 -24.32
C VAL A 456 27.57 -49.40 -23.06
N GLY A 457 27.52 -50.73 -22.97
CA GLY A 457 26.88 -51.44 -21.85
C GLY A 457 27.42 -51.05 -20.47
N THR A 458 28.72 -50.78 -20.36
CA THR A 458 29.37 -50.34 -19.11
C THR A 458 28.86 -48.99 -18.60
N GLY A 459 28.19 -48.21 -19.46
CA GLY A 459 27.51 -46.97 -19.07
C GLY A 459 26.17 -47.18 -18.36
N CYS A 460 25.73 -48.43 -18.15
CA CYS A 460 24.46 -48.77 -17.53
C CYS A 460 24.66 -49.62 -16.28
N VAL A 461 23.86 -49.39 -15.24
CA VAL A 461 23.88 -50.22 -14.02
C VAL A 461 23.53 -51.67 -14.37
N THR A 462 22.70 -51.85 -15.40
CA THR A 462 22.32 -53.16 -15.94
C THR A 462 23.39 -53.79 -16.83
N GLY A 463 24.42 -53.04 -17.25
CA GLY A 463 25.40 -53.54 -18.22
C GLY A 463 24.90 -53.60 -19.67
N VAL A 464 23.63 -53.25 -19.94
CA VAL A 464 22.99 -53.39 -21.26
C VAL A 464 22.60 -52.03 -21.83
N CYS A 465 23.20 -51.69 -22.97
CA CYS A 465 22.87 -50.50 -23.74
C CYS A 465 22.27 -50.89 -25.09
N THR A 466 20.96 -50.68 -25.26
CA THR A 466 20.24 -51.05 -26.49
C THR A 466 19.45 -49.86 -27.01
N GLY A 467 19.59 -49.55 -28.31
CA GLY A 467 18.95 -48.37 -28.89
C GLY A 467 19.47 -47.03 -28.34
N GLY A 468 20.66 -47.03 -27.71
CA GLY A 468 21.24 -45.85 -27.06
C GLY A 468 20.66 -45.54 -25.67
N PHE A 469 19.92 -46.47 -25.07
CA PHE A 469 19.36 -46.35 -23.73
C PHE A 469 19.64 -47.59 -22.89
N CYS A 470 19.77 -47.41 -21.57
CA CYS A 470 19.97 -48.50 -20.63
C CYS A 470 18.71 -49.35 -20.55
N ALA A 471 18.80 -50.60 -21.00
CA ALA A 471 17.68 -51.52 -20.97
C ALA A 471 17.49 -52.11 -19.58
N SER A 472 16.26 -52.51 -19.24
CA SER A 472 15.98 -53.31 -18.05
C SER A 472 16.71 -54.66 -18.16
N PRO A 473 17.21 -55.21 -17.04
CA PRO A 473 17.85 -56.52 -17.04
C PRO A 473 16.84 -57.59 -17.47
N LEU A 474 17.20 -58.40 -18.47
CA LEU A 474 16.40 -59.52 -18.96
C LEU A 474 17.21 -60.81 -18.81
N CYS A 475 16.53 -61.91 -18.51
CA CYS A 475 17.12 -63.26 -18.40
C CYS A 475 17.62 -63.86 -19.73
N THR A 476 17.90 -63.03 -20.73
CA THR A 476 18.34 -63.42 -22.08
C THR A 476 19.17 -62.32 -22.74
N ASP A 477 19.72 -61.38 -21.95
CA ASP A 477 20.43 -60.20 -22.45
C ASP A 477 21.96 -60.38 -22.57
N GLY A 478 22.47 -61.56 -22.17
CA GLY A 478 23.85 -61.97 -22.37
C GLY A 478 24.82 -61.41 -21.33
N VAL A 479 24.32 -60.78 -20.26
CA VAL A 479 25.15 -60.27 -19.16
C VAL A 479 24.58 -60.72 -17.83
N ARG A 480 25.44 -61.02 -16.85
CA ARG A 480 24.99 -61.34 -15.49
C ARG A 480 24.56 -60.07 -14.76
N ASN A 481 23.27 -59.78 -14.73
CA ASN A 481 22.72 -58.58 -14.11
C ASN A 481 21.42 -58.87 -13.31
N GLY A 482 20.84 -57.84 -12.68
CA GLY A 482 19.61 -58.03 -11.90
C GLY A 482 19.78 -59.02 -10.74
N ASN A 483 18.88 -60.02 -10.67
CA ASN A 483 18.89 -61.08 -9.65
C ASN A 483 19.38 -62.43 -10.20
N GLU A 484 20.10 -62.41 -11.33
CA GLU A 484 20.65 -63.60 -11.95
C GLU A 484 21.77 -64.24 -11.11
N SER A 485 21.76 -65.56 -11.10
CA SER A 485 22.79 -66.33 -10.41
C SER A 485 24.03 -66.56 -11.27
N ASP A 486 23.87 -66.75 -12.57
CA ASP A 486 24.91 -66.58 -13.59
C ASP A 486 24.30 -65.92 -14.84
N VAL A 487 25.10 -65.65 -15.88
CA VAL A 487 24.64 -64.97 -17.11
C VAL A 487 23.33 -65.60 -17.61
N ASP A 488 22.25 -64.82 -17.60
CA ASP A 488 20.91 -65.20 -18.08
C ASP A 488 20.23 -66.39 -17.35
N CYS A 489 20.66 -66.75 -16.14
CA CYS A 489 20.10 -67.92 -15.44
C CYS A 489 20.02 -67.78 -13.91
N GLY A 490 19.08 -68.51 -13.32
CA GLY A 490 18.90 -68.63 -11.86
C GLY A 490 18.28 -67.39 -11.19
N GLY A 491 18.07 -67.47 -9.87
CA GLY A 491 17.39 -66.43 -9.12
C GLY A 491 15.92 -66.26 -9.52
N THR A 492 15.58 -65.13 -10.16
CA THR A 492 14.22 -64.88 -10.65
C THR A 492 14.00 -65.31 -12.10
N CYS A 493 15.03 -65.79 -12.78
CA CYS A 493 14.92 -66.25 -14.15
C CYS A 493 14.21 -67.60 -14.25
N ASP A 494 13.42 -67.76 -15.32
CA ASP A 494 12.73 -69.01 -15.61
C ASP A 494 13.74 -70.13 -15.95
N ASP A 495 14.83 -69.76 -16.62
CA ASP A 495 15.93 -70.66 -16.96
C ASP A 495 16.86 -70.87 -15.77
N ARG A 496 17.19 -72.15 -15.52
CA ARG A 496 18.10 -72.56 -14.45
C ARG A 496 19.51 -72.72 -14.99
N CYS A 497 20.48 -72.44 -14.14
CA CYS A 497 21.89 -72.53 -14.48
C CYS A 497 22.35 -73.97 -14.68
N ALA A 498 23.15 -74.15 -15.73
CA ALA A 498 23.78 -75.41 -16.08
C ALA A 498 24.89 -75.78 -15.07
N SER A 499 25.41 -77.00 -15.16
CA SER A 499 26.50 -77.46 -14.27
C SER A 499 27.80 -76.70 -14.54
N GLY A 500 28.43 -76.18 -13.49
CA GLY A 500 29.65 -75.36 -13.56
C GLY A 500 29.40 -73.85 -13.48
N GLU A 501 28.16 -73.41 -13.72
CA GLU A 501 27.72 -72.02 -13.56
C GLU A 501 27.51 -71.67 -12.07
N THR A 502 27.55 -70.39 -11.76
CA THR A 502 27.37 -69.86 -10.41
C THR A 502 25.92 -69.88 -9.95
N CYS A 503 25.71 -70.12 -8.65
CA CYS A 503 24.38 -70.25 -8.04
C CYS A 503 24.36 -69.63 -6.64
N GLY A 504 23.21 -69.06 -6.25
CA GLY A 504 22.96 -68.61 -4.88
C GLY A 504 22.24 -69.66 -4.04
N ALA A 505 21.41 -70.48 -4.69
CA ALA A 505 20.59 -71.50 -4.09
C ALA A 505 20.49 -72.73 -4.98
N ALA A 506 20.11 -73.86 -4.37
CA ALA A 506 19.81 -75.10 -5.08
C ALA A 506 18.76 -74.90 -6.19
N SER A 507 17.77 -74.03 -5.99
CA SER A 507 16.72 -73.73 -6.99
C SER A 507 17.27 -73.19 -8.30
N ASP A 508 18.43 -72.53 -8.25
CA ASP A 508 19.03 -71.85 -9.39
C ASP A 508 19.65 -72.83 -10.37
N CYS A 509 19.92 -74.08 -9.95
CA CYS A 509 20.57 -75.09 -10.77
C CYS A 509 19.56 -76.04 -11.41
N GLU A 510 19.82 -76.46 -12.65
CA GLU A 510 19.08 -77.56 -13.29
C GLU A 510 19.18 -78.85 -12.47
N SER A 511 20.36 -79.14 -11.93
CA SER A 511 20.62 -80.28 -11.04
C SER A 511 19.93 -80.15 -9.68
N ARG A 512 19.45 -78.97 -9.32
CA ARG A 512 19.00 -78.62 -7.96
C ARG A 512 20.10 -78.75 -6.89
N VAL A 513 21.38 -78.78 -7.27
CA VAL A 513 22.51 -78.91 -6.35
C VAL A 513 23.44 -77.72 -6.53
N CYS A 514 23.38 -76.79 -5.57
CA CYS A 514 24.32 -75.68 -5.47
C CYS A 514 25.30 -75.94 -4.33
N THR A 515 26.59 -76.06 -4.63
CA THR A 515 27.62 -76.26 -3.60
C THR A 515 28.74 -75.25 -3.79
N SER A 516 29.11 -74.55 -2.72
CA SER A 516 30.18 -73.55 -2.75
C SER A 516 29.94 -72.43 -3.78
N GLY A 517 28.67 -72.13 -4.09
CA GLY A 517 28.29 -71.12 -5.07
C GLY A 517 28.35 -71.58 -6.53
N THR A 518 28.48 -72.88 -6.80
CA THR A 518 28.50 -73.45 -8.16
C THR A 518 27.53 -74.61 -8.31
N CYS A 519 26.81 -74.65 -9.43
CA CYS A 519 25.92 -75.75 -9.78
C CYS A 519 26.72 -77.01 -10.05
N ARG A 520 26.50 -78.06 -9.26
CA ARG A 520 27.13 -79.36 -9.50
C ARG A 520 26.33 -80.16 -10.51
N ALA A 521 27.04 -81.00 -11.27
CA ALA A 521 26.38 -82.01 -12.09
C ALA A 521 25.56 -82.98 -11.22
N PRO A 522 24.40 -83.44 -11.71
CA PRO A 522 23.62 -84.51 -11.09
C PRO A 522 24.51 -85.71 -10.74
N SER A 523 24.38 -86.25 -9.53
CA SER A 523 25.12 -87.45 -9.13
C SER A 523 24.25 -88.39 -8.32
N CYS A 524 24.48 -89.70 -8.47
CA CYS A 524 23.77 -90.80 -7.78
C CYS A 524 24.02 -90.88 -6.25
N SER A 525 24.38 -89.77 -5.61
CA SER A 525 24.71 -89.68 -4.19
C SER A 525 24.58 -88.25 -3.66
N ASP A 526 23.88 -87.36 -4.37
CA ASP A 526 23.70 -85.97 -3.98
C ASP A 526 22.43 -85.71 -3.16
N SER A 527 21.68 -86.77 -2.83
CA SER A 527 20.45 -86.72 -2.01
C SER A 527 19.32 -85.93 -2.64
N VAL A 528 19.37 -85.69 -3.96
CA VAL A 528 18.32 -84.99 -4.71
C VAL A 528 17.94 -85.80 -5.94
N ARG A 529 16.64 -86.05 -6.12
CA ARG A 529 16.15 -86.67 -7.36
C ARG A 529 16.35 -85.74 -8.55
N ASN A 530 17.39 -85.96 -9.33
CA ASN A 530 17.77 -85.15 -10.49
C ASN A 530 18.35 -86.03 -11.63
N GLY A 531 18.69 -85.43 -12.78
CA GLY A 531 19.23 -86.18 -13.91
C GLY A 531 18.29 -87.28 -14.42
N THR A 532 18.79 -88.51 -14.53
CA THR A 532 18.02 -89.68 -14.98
C THR A 532 17.50 -90.56 -13.85
N GLU A 533 17.61 -90.12 -12.60
CA GLU A 533 17.17 -90.87 -11.43
C GLU A 533 15.64 -91.03 -11.37
N THR A 534 15.20 -92.25 -11.08
CA THR A 534 13.76 -92.53 -10.90
C THR A 534 13.31 -92.38 -9.47
N ASP A 535 14.23 -92.43 -8.49
CA ASP A 535 14.04 -91.96 -7.11
C ASP A 535 15.36 -91.35 -6.61
N VAL A 536 15.35 -90.69 -5.45
CA VAL A 536 16.54 -90.03 -4.89
C VAL A 536 17.74 -90.97 -4.87
N ASP A 537 18.80 -90.61 -5.62
CA ASP A 537 20.08 -91.31 -5.75
C ASP A 537 20.02 -92.72 -6.38
N CYS A 538 18.93 -93.10 -7.06
CA CYS A 538 18.81 -94.44 -7.66
C CYS A 538 17.93 -94.53 -8.91
N GLY A 539 18.13 -95.58 -9.70
CA GLY A 539 17.42 -95.85 -10.95
C GLY A 539 17.98 -95.10 -12.17
N GLY A 540 17.54 -95.47 -13.38
CA GLY A 540 18.07 -94.95 -14.64
C GLY A 540 19.53 -95.35 -14.89
N ASN A 541 20.45 -94.37 -14.80
CA ASN A 541 21.89 -94.62 -14.94
C ASN A 541 22.61 -94.83 -13.59
N CYS A 542 21.86 -94.71 -12.49
CA CYS A 542 22.36 -94.94 -11.14
C CYS A 542 22.18 -96.41 -10.73
N ALA A 543 22.69 -96.77 -9.55
CA ALA A 543 22.43 -98.09 -9.01
C ALA A 543 20.91 -98.31 -8.86
N ASP A 544 20.46 -99.53 -9.13
CA ASP A 544 19.05 -99.88 -9.06
C ASP A 544 18.48 -99.61 -7.67
N CYS A 545 17.25 -99.14 -7.64
CA CYS A 545 16.56 -98.76 -6.43
C CYS A 545 16.12 -99.98 -5.59
N PRO A 546 16.26 -99.89 -4.25
CA PRO A 546 15.62 -100.84 -3.32
C PRO A 546 14.10 -100.83 -3.44
N SER A 547 13.44 -101.89 -2.95
CA SER A 547 11.99 -101.98 -2.91
C SER A 547 11.34 -100.81 -2.15
N GLY A 548 10.20 -100.33 -2.64
CA GLY A 548 9.45 -99.18 -2.11
C GLY A 548 9.85 -97.83 -2.70
N ARG A 549 10.94 -97.77 -3.48
CA ARG A 549 11.37 -96.58 -4.22
C ARG A 549 10.69 -96.45 -5.58
N SER A 550 10.66 -95.24 -6.10
CA SER A 550 10.06 -94.90 -7.38
C SER A 550 10.87 -95.45 -8.57
N CYS A 551 10.17 -95.98 -9.56
CA CYS A 551 10.76 -96.55 -10.78
C CYS A 551 9.92 -96.21 -12.01
N SER A 552 10.53 -96.24 -13.18
CA SER A 552 9.86 -96.06 -14.48
C SER A 552 9.88 -97.35 -15.30
N VAL A 553 10.96 -98.13 -15.21
CA VAL A 553 11.15 -99.42 -15.86
C VAL A 553 11.61 -100.48 -14.86
N ALA A 554 11.44 -101.74 -15.22
CA ALA A 554 11.89 -102.89 -14.44
C ALA A 554 13.36 -102.82 -14.03
N GLY A 555 14.23 -102.36 -14.94
CA GLY A 555 15.66 -102.20 -14.71
C GLY A 555 16.05 -101.10 -13.72
N ASP A 556 15.10 -100.26 -13.26
CA ASP A 556 15.37 -99.30 -12.19
C ASP A 556 15.34 -99.94 -10.81
N CYS A 557 14.94 -101.21 -10.69
CA CYS A 557 14.70 -101.88 -9.42
C CYS A 557 15.65 -103.06 -9.23
N GLN A 558 16.21 -103.19 -8.02
CA GLN A 558 17.06 -104.34 -7.68
C GLN A 558 16.33 -105.69 -7.82
N SER A 559 15.00 -105.69 -7.68
CA SER A 559 14.15 -106.86 -7.91
C SER A 559 13.87 -107.14 -9.39
N GLY A 560 14.15 -106.20 -10.29
CA GLY A 560 13.66 -106.27 -11.68
C GLY A 560 12.16 -106.03 -11.83
N VAL A 561 11.43 -105.65 -10.77
CA VAL A 561 9.97 -105.49 -10.79
C VAL A 561 9.55 -104.08 -10.46
N CYS A 562 9.12 -103.35 -11.51
CA CYS A 562 8.52 -102.03 -11.38
C CYS A 562 7.01 -102.11 -11.67
N THR A 563 6.16 -101.95 -10.64
CA THR A 563 4.70 -102.04 -10.82
C THR A 563 4.00 -100.90 -10.11
N GLY A 564 3.24 -100.10 -10.87
CA GLY A 564 2.57 -98.90 -10.34
C GLY A 564 3.54 -97.75 -10.05
N GLY A 565 4.69 -97.71 -10.73
CA GLY A 565 5.73 -96.70 -10.51
C GLY A 565 6.56 -96.90 -9.25
N THR A 566 6.52 -98.09 -8.64
CA THR A 566 7.28 -98.41 -7.42
C THR A 566 7.94 -99.78 -7.53
N CYS A 567 9.18 -99.89 -7.08
CA CYS A 567 9.94 -101.14 -7.01
C CYS A 567 9.30 -102.09 -6.01
N ARG A 568 8.88 -103.27 -6.46
CA ARG A 568 8.32 -104.29 -5.57
C ARG A 568 9.42 -105.18 -5.00
N ALA A 569 9.14 -105.80 -3.87
CA ALA A 569 10.01 -106.84 -3.35
C ALA A 569 9.91 -108.09 -4.25
N PRO A 570 11.02 -108.85 -4.41
CA PRO A 570 11.01 -110.16 -5.07
C PRO A 570 9.88 -111.04 -4.54
N ALA A 571 9.07 -111.61 -5.43
CA ALA A 571 7.99 -112.52 -5.07
C ALA A 571 7.91 -113.68 -6.06
N CYS A 572 7.57 -114.87 -5.55
CA CYS A 572 7.47 -116.15 -6.27
C CYS A 572 6.50 -116.21 -7.48
N ASN A 573 5.91 -115.09 -7.87
CA ASN A 573 4.90 -115.00 -8.91
C ASN A 573 4.89 -113.60 -9.55
N ASP A 574 6.06 -112.98 -9.64
CA ASP A 574 6.26 -111.64 -10.18
C ASP A 574 6.77 -111.62 -11.64
N GLY A 575 6.98 -112.79 -12.25
CA GLY A 575 7.28 -112.97 -13.66
C GLY A 575 8.75 -112.81 -14.01
N VAL A 576 9.65 -112.69 -13.02
CA VAL A 576 11.09 -112.58 -13.24
C VAL A 576 11.86 -113.47 -12.27
N ALA A 577 12.88 -114.19 -12.77
CA ALA A 577 13.76 -115.00 -11.92
C ALA A 577 14.59 -114.10 -10.98
N ASN A 578 14.12 -113.88 -9.75
CA ASN A 578 14.76 -112.99 -8.78
C ASN A 578 14.76 -113.58 -7.35
N GLY A 579 15.44 -112.89 -6.41
CA GLY A 579 15.48 -113.34 -5.02
C GLY A 579 16.16 -114.71 -4.85
N THR A 580 15.41 -115.71 -4.40
CA THR A 580 15.90 -117.09 -4.18
C THR A 580 15.38 -118.08 -5.22
N GLU A 581 14.63 -117.62 -6.21
CA GLU A 581 14.11 -118.47 -7.29
C GLU A 581 15.25 -119.09 -8.10
N THR A 582 15.10 -120.34 -8.51
CA THR A 582 16.09 -121.03 -9.33
C THR A 582 15.77 -120.95 -10.82
N ASP A 583 14.49 -120.79 -11.18
CA ASP A 583 14.00 -120.34 -12.48
C ASP A 583 12.80 -119.40 -12.26
N VAL A 584 12.29 -118.77 -13.32
CA VAL A 584 11.24 -117.74 -13.22
C VAL A 584 10.04 -118.26 -12.42
N ASP A 585 9.74 -117.63 -11.27
CA ASP A 585 8.61 -117.92 -10.38
C ASP A 585 8.60 -119.35 -9.76
N CYS A 586 9.74 -120.06 -9.73
CA CYS A 586 9.81 -121.42 -9.17
C CYS A 586 11.15 -121.78 -8.49
N GLY A 587 11.09 -122.79 -7.63
CA GLY A 587 12.25 -123.36 -6.93
C GLY A 587 12.82 -122.50 -5.79
N GLY A 588 13.86 -123.00 -5.13
CA GLY A 588 14.48 -122.35 -3.99
C GLY A 588 13.58 -122.31 -2.75
N SER A 589 13.12 -121.11 -2.37
CA SER A 589 12.18 -120.93 -1.24
C SER A 589 10.71 -120.81 -1.67
N CYS A 590 10.44 -120.84 -2.96
CA CYS A 590 9.08 -120.75 -3.48
C CYS A 590 8.28 -122.01 -3.19
N SER A 591 6.96 -121.84 -3.02
CA SER A 591 6.04 -122.96 -2.78
C SER A 591 5.79 -123.82 -4.01
N THR A 592 6.24 -123.35 -5.18
CA THR A 592 6.07 -123.99 -6.48
C THR A 592 7.43 -124.53 -6.90
N ASP A 593 7.53 -125.84 -7.04
CA ASP A 593 8.72 -126.48 -7.60
C ASP A 593 8.71 -126.32 -9.13
N CYS A 594 9.89 -126.25 -9.73
CA CYS A 594 10.10 -126.06 -11.16
C CYS A 594 9.79 -127.31 -11.98
N ASP A 595 9.27 -127.10 -13.18
CA ASP A 595 8.94 -128.15 -14.13
C ASP A 595 10.17 -128.72 -14.85
N PRO A 596 10.09 -129.92 -15.45
CA PRO A 596 11.23 -130.50 -16.17
C PRO A 596 11.78 -129.58 -17.27
N GLY A 597 13.09 -129.35 -17.25
CA GLY A 597 13.83 -128.48 -18.17
C GLY A 597 14.14 -127.10 -17.60
N GLU A 598 13.45 -126.66 -16.55
CA GLU A 598 13.69 -125.41 -15.84
C GLU A 598 14.91 -125.50 -14.92
N ALA A 599 15.51 -124.37 -14.57
CA ALA A 599 16.71 -124.28 -13.77
C ALA A 599 16.46 -124.62 -12.28
N CYS A 600 17.39 -125.36 -11.69
CA CYS A 600 17.34 -125.80 -10.30
C CYS A 600 18.71 -125.75 -9.64
N GLY A 601 18.74 -125.54 -8.32
CA GLY A 601 19.95 -125.60 -7.49
C GLY A 601 20.05 -126.89 -6.69
N VAL A 602 18.92 -127.43 -6.24
CA VAL A 602 18.80 -128.68 -5.50
C VAL A 602 17.65 -129.52 -6.03
N ALA A 603 17.66 -130.82 -5.71
CA ALA A 603 16.60 -131.77 -6.08
C ALA A 603 15.20 -131.33 -5.63
N GLY A 604 15.10 -130.65 -4.48
CA GLY A 604 13.84 -130.13 -3.95
C GLY A 604 13.26 -128.94 -4.71
N ASP A 605 14.02 -128.34 -5.65
CA ASP A 605 13.51 -127.27 -6.50
C ASP A 605 12.70 -127.79 -7.68
N CYS A 606 12.63 -129.12 -7.88
CA CYS A 606 12.04 -129.74 -9.05
C CYS A 606 10.81 -130.57 -8.70
N THR A 607 9.75 -130.48 -9.49
CA THR A 607 8.56 -131.34 -9.35
C THR A 607 8.91 -132.83 -9.52
N SER A 608 9.96 -133.15 -10.28
CA SER A 608 10.50 -134.51 -10.42
C SER A 608 11.31 -135.00 -9.22
N GLY A 609 11.72 -134.11 -8.32
CA GLY A 609 12.67 -134.42 -7.24
C GLY A 609 14.10 -134.72 -7.73
N VAL A 610 14.43 -134.41 -8.99
CA VAL A 610 15.75 -134.69 -9.59
C VAL A 610 16.29 -133.44 -10.29
N CYS A 611 17.36 -132.88 -9.73
CA CYS A 611 18.11 -131.78 -10.32
C CYS A 611 19.45 -132.28 -10.86
N THR A 612 19.64 -132.23 -12.19
CA THR A 612 20.89 -132.66 -12.83
C THR A 612 21.36 -131.60 -13.82
N LEU A 613 22.66 -131.28 -13.81
CA LEU A 613 23.23 -130.21 -14.65
C LEU A 613 22.51 -128.86 -14.48
N ASN A 614 22.11 -128.53 -13.25
CA ASN A 614 21.33 -127.33 -12.89
C ASN A 614 19.99 -127.21 -13.64
N ARG A 615 19.40 -128.33 -14.08
CA ARG A 615 18.06 -128.38 -14.65
C ARG A 615 17.24 -129.53 -14.09
N CYS A 616 15.94 -129.30 -13.93
CA CYS A 616 15.00 -130.31 -13.48
C CYS A 616 14.92 -131.40 -14.54
N ALA A 617 15.28 -132.63 -14.18
CA ALA A 617 15.20 -133.77 -15.08
C ALA A 617 13.74 -134.19 -15.24
N THR A 618 13.38 -134.69 -16.42
CA THR A 618 12.11 -135.40 -16.60
C THR A 618 12.11 -136.68 -15.77
N PRO A 619 11.04 -137.00 -15.03
CA PRO A 619 10.90 -138.27 -14.32
C PRO A 619 11.25 -139.45 -15.20
N SER A 620 12.12 -140.35 -14.74
CA SER A 620 12.54 -141.52 -15.52
C SER A 620 12.64 -142.77 -14.64
N CYS A 621 12.32 -143.93 -15.21
CA CYS A 621 12.33 -145.24 -14.55
C CYS A 621 13.71 -145.77 -14.12
N THR A 622 14.72 -144.91 -14.03
CA THR A 622 16.10 -145.24 -13.66
C THR A 622 16.81 -144.07 -12.95
N ASP A 623 16.06 -143.07 -12.49
CA ASP A 623 16.62 -141.85 -11.88
C ASP A 623 16.87 -141.96 -10.36
N GLY A 624 16.48 -143.07 -9.74
CA GLY A 624 16.82 -143.39 -8.35
C GLY A 624 15.89 -142.76 -7.31
N VAL A 625 14.82 -142.07 -7.72
CA VAL A 625 13.79 -141.54 -6.83
C VAL A 625 12.42 -142.12 -7.21
N ARG A 626 11.44 -142.09 -6.29
CA ARG A 626 10.06 -142.48 -6.64
C ARG A 626 9.31 -141.23 -7.12
N ASN A 627 9.16 -141.07 -8.42
CA ASN A 627 8.46 -139.92 -9.03
C ASN A 627 7.57 -140.37 -10.21
N GLY A 628 6.85 -139.43 -10.83
CA GLY A 628 5.99 -139.74 -11.99
C GLY A 628 4.90 -140.78 -11.68
N THR A 629 4.81 -141.83 -12.51
CA THR A 629 3.80 -142.91 -12.36
C THR A 629 4.32 -144.14 -11.63
N GLU A 630 5.51 -144.08 -11.03
CA GLU A 630 6.13 -145.22 -10.35
C GLU A 630 5.39 -145.63 -9.08
N SER A 631 5.15 -146.93 -8.93
CA SER A 631 4.57 -147.48 -7.70
C SER A 631 5.63 -147.77 -6.63
N ASP A 632 6.88 -148.03 -7.04
CA ASP A 632 8.07 -148.03 -6.19
C ASP A 632 9.26 -147.39 -6.93
N THR A 633 10.33 -146.98 -6.23
CA THR A 633 11.49 -146.31 -6.85
C THR A 633 11.96 -147.05 -8.11
N ASP A 634 11.89 -146.37 -9.26
CA ASP A 634 12.27 -146.85 -10.60
C ASP A 634 11.43 -148.04 -11.16
N CYS A 635 10.27 -148.39 -10.59
CA CYS A 635 9.46 -149.51 -11.07
C CYS A 635 7.94 -149.37 -10.87
N GLY A 636 7.17 -150.14 -11.65
CA GLY A 636 5.70 -150.14 -11.63
C GLY A 636 5.07 -148.99 -12.43
N GLY A 637 3.74 -149.03 -12.64
CA GLY A 637 3.04 -148.10 -13.51
C GLY A 637 3.42 -148.28 -14.98
N SER A 638 3.98 -147.24 -15.60
CA SER A 638 4.53 -147.32 -16.97
C SER A 638 5.99 -147.79 -17.03
N CYS A 639 6.64 -147.97 -15.88
CA CYS A 639 8.00 -148.47 -15.79
C CYS A 639 8.03 -150.00 -15.82
N THR A 640 9.23 -150.59 -15.85
CA THR A 640 9.36 -152.04 -15.74
C THR A 640 8.75 -152.55 -14.44
N ASP A 641 8.09 -153.71 -14.49
CA ASP A 641 7.40 -154.26 -13.33
C ASP A 641 8.34 -154.47 -12.13
N CYS A 642 7.83 -154.15 -10.95
CA CYS A 642 8.54 -154.26 -9.70
C CYS A 642 8.78 -155.72 -9.27
N GLY A 643 9.98 -155.96 -8.72
CA GLY A 643 10.33 -157.23 -8.09
C GLY A 643 9.57 -157.49 -6.78
N THR A 644 9.65 -158.72 -6.26
CA THR A 644 9.01 -159.08 -4.98
C THR A 644 9.51 -158.21 -3.82
N GLY A 645 8.60 -157.78 -2.94
CA GLY A 645 8.89 -156.93 -1.77
C GLY A 645 8.86 -155.42 -2.04
N ARG A 646 8.74 -155.02 -3.30
CA ARG A 646 8.58 -153.62 -3.73
C ARG A 646 7.12 -153.18 -3.66
N ALA A 647 6.90 -151.89 -3.51
CA ALA A 647 5.55 -151.33 -3.46
C ALA A 647 4.83 -151.45 -4.80
N CYS A 648 3.51 -151.63 -4.75
CA CYS A 648 2.66 -151.71 -5.93
C CYS A 648 1.30 -151.09 -5.64
N SER A 649 0.66 -150.55 -6.68
CA SER A 649 -0.68 -150.00 -6.63
C SER A 649 -1.69 -150.92 -7.31
N VAL A 650 -1.27 -151.57 -8.40
CA VAL A 650 -2.06 -152.57 -9.13
C VAL A 650 -1.25 -153.84 -9.37
N ALA A 651 -1.94 -154.94 -9.65
CA ALA A 651 -1.34 -156.23 -9.99
C ALA A 651 -0.30 -156.14 -11.12
N GLY A 652 -0.59 -155.30 -12.14
CA GLY A 652 0.29 -155.04 -13.27
C GLY A 652 1.58 -154.31 -12.93
N ASP A 653 1.73 -153.76 -11.72
CA ASP A 653 2.98 -153.15 -11.29
C ASP A 653 4.02 -154.19 -10.86
N CYS A 654 3.63 -155.45 -10.69
CA CYS A 654 4.49 -156.51 -10.17
C CYS A 654 4.85 -157.52 -11.25
N ALA A 655 6.12 -157.90 -11.32
CA ALA A 655 6.57 -158.93 -12.27
C ALA A 655 5.89 -160.29 -12.01
N SER A 656 5.40 -160.52 -10.78
CA SER A 656 4.59 -161.68 -10.41
C SER A 656 3.11 -161.58 -10.82
N GLY A 657 2.63 -160.39 -11.18
CA GLY A 657 1.21 -160.11 -11.33
C GLY A 657 0.43 -160.05 -10.01
N VAL A 658 1.09 -160.16 -8.85
CA VAL A 658 0.44 -160.24 -7.53
C VAL A 658 0.77 -159.01 -6.69
N CYS A 659 -0.19 -158.09 -6.57
CA CYS A 659 -0.12 -156.97 -5.65
C CYS A 659 -1.10 -157.14 -4.50
N THR A 660 -0.58 -157.40 -3.28
CA THR A 660 -1.43 -157.59 -2.09
C THR A 660 -0.90 -156.76 -0.94
N GLY A 661 -1.77 -155.96 -0.31
CA GLY A 661 -1.38 -155.06 0.78
C GLY A 661 -0.44 -153.94 0.36
N GLY A 662 -0.44 -153.56 -0.93
CA GLY A 662 0.44 -152.53 -1.49
C GLY A 662 1.88 -152.99 -1.72
N THR A 663 2.15 -154.30 -1.75
CA THR A 663 3.49 -154.86 -1.98
C THR A 663 3.44 -156.05 -2.93
N CYS A 664 4.39 -156.11 -3.86
CA CYS A 664 4.55 -157.20 -4.81
C CYS A 664 4.93 -158.48 -4.07
N ARG A 665 4.15 -159.54 -4.24
CA ARG A 665 4.42 -160.84 -3.63
C ARG A 665 4.99 -161.83 -4.63
N ALA A 666 5.74 -162.81 -4.12
CA ALA A 666 6.18 -163.94 -4.93
C ALA A 666 4.96 -164.75 -5.39
N PRO A 667 5.01 -165.35 -6.58
CA PRO A 667 3.94 -166.20 -7.09
C PRO A 667 3.73 -167.42 -6.17
N THR A 668 2.48 -167.75 -5.85
CA THR A 668 2.10 -168.92 -5.03
C THR A 668 0.90 -169.63 -5.64
N CYS A 669 0.72 -170.92 -5.38
CA CYS A 669 -0.37 -171.71 -5.96
C CYS A 669 -1.80 -171.39 -5.50
N THR A 670 -2.00 -170.21 -4.91
CA THR A 670 -3.26 -169.72 -4.35
C THR A 670 -3.35 -168.19 -4.43
N ASP A 671 -2.67 -167.56 -5.41
CA ASP A 671 -2.57 -166.11 -5.57
C ASP A 671 -3.53 -165.51 -6.60
N ALA A 672 -4.42 -166.32 -7.18
CA ALA A 672 -5.50 -165.95 -8.09
C ALA A 672 -5.06 -165.36 -9.44
N VAL A 673 -3.79 -165.56 -9.83
CA VAL A 673 -3.26 -165.17 -11.14
C VAL A 673 -2.41 -166.28 -11.73
N ARG A 674 -2.58 -166.56 -13.03
CA ARG A 674 -1.77 -167.56 -13.73
C ARG A 674 -0.34 -167.04 -13.92
N ASN A 675 0.57 -167.42 -13.03
CA ASN A 675 1.97 -166.99 -13.04
C ASN A 675 2.92 -168.16 -12.71
N GLY A 676 4.23 -167.92 -12.67
CA GLY A 676 5.20 -168.97 -12.32
C GLY A 676 5.19 -170.19 -13.26
N THR A 677 5.12 -171.40 -12.71
CA THR A 677 5.08 -172.67 -13.48
C THR A 677 3.66 -173.20 -13.71
N GLU A 678 2.62 -172.43 -13.38
CA GLU A 678 1.23 -172.88 -13.44
C GLU A 678 0.72 -173.03 -14.87
N THR A 679 -0.11 -174.06 -15.10
CA THR A 679 -0.72 -174.29 -16.42
C THR A 679 -2.07 -173.60 -16.57
N ASP A 680 -2.75 -173.23 -15.47
CA ASP A 680 -3.93 -172.35 -15.40
C ASP A 680 -3.98 -171.62 -14.03
N VAL A 681 -4.93 -170.70 -13.79
CA VAL A 681 -5.01 -169.90 -12.54
C VAL A 681 -5.13 -170.82 -11.30
N ASP A 682 -4.18 -170.73 -10.36
CA ASP A 682 -4.12 -171.47 -9.09
C ASP A 682 -4.17 -173.01 -9.25
N CYS A 683 -3.81 -173.53 -10.44
CA CYS A 683 -3.72 -174.97 -10.67
C CYS A 683 -2.67 -175.35 -11.74
N GLY A 684 -2.02 -176.49 -11.52
CA GLY A 684 -0.93 -176.96 -12.36
C GLY A 684 -0.59 -178.42 -12.13
#